data_AF-A0A1C7NIT8-F1
#
_entry.id   AF-A0A1C7NIT8-F1
#
_cell.length_a   1.000
_cell.length_b   1.000
_cell.length_c   1.000
_cell.angle_alpha   90.00
_cell.angle_beta   90.00
_cell.angle_gamma   90.00
#
_symmetry.space_group_name_H-M   'P 1'
#
loop_
_entity.id
_entity.type
_entity.pdbx_description
1 polymer ?
#
loop_
_entity_poly.entity_id
_entity_poly.type
_entity_poly.pdbx_seq_one_letter_code
_entity_poly.pdbx_strand_id
1 'polypeptide(L)'
;MIDIQTTERPPFWLNNSTSSSSVSSMEISDENSIPPELLHSLRQHSLFQRTNNEHFLEEIACHMHLRIYSPRDVIIVEGEPSKAMFFLLKGSVDVCSADFERIYATLPKGSCFGEIGILFSMPRTATVIASSKCIVALLTADDVNTILPQYPEVQKVLLFEAEERLALLNKSKSMNGAERISHKPLTERNVEEFTGARNLLQKSPYFKDCPEEFLHHISLRVEPRHYAPNDLIYKRGDEGTDLYFILSGTVELVNLNDTRSDIPVERLSSGDYFGDISVLLNKARAADARAVTAIELYILRKSDFIKAVSSFPNLQQHFKEMAEKSLSQLKTKAPLLFDTETGKTDSLMLDQTSKIKPSSVCSTTSDQDPTLLPQTAASAFRGNETRKRRASVAVWSDPYLVALANRNLKQTNSEQQANLKENSVSTKTSKSVDFYGDGRLTLFNEEILGLVVEHLDFLSVLRFAAVSKRCRDFVKYSDKVFQKVDLSHLNKRITDEVIESIVSLIDGRTKQISLSQCFYITDVGFKQLVESVPLLEAMDLNSCWLLTDKSMATLALSCPRLTQLDLSNCRKISDAGIFQLLDGKASRGQPQLTNLSLSYCKKLSDMTMSHLATFCSQSLVSLNIQRCTRITDQGFGKWAETRFPSLSTLNLTDCSFLTDQAVAYLVTAAPHLRSLSLSFCCALSDSAIEGLITLSELQDLDASFCGAAVSDVSIRSLLKSNVLEQIRCLNLRGCVRITDMCIKSILELAKLNTLNISQCPGISLNAKQNIKASGSIINLVA
;
A
#
# COMPACT_ATOMS: atom_id res chain seq x y z
N MET A 1 -49.86 9.16 -44.68
CA MET A 1 -50.48 10.36 -44.09
C MET A 1 -51.96 10.08 -43.88
N ILE A 2 -52.32 9.52 -42.74
CA ILE A 2 -53.65 9.55 -42.11
C ILE A 2 -53.38 9.59 -40.60
N ASP A 3 -54.21 10.29 -39.84
CA ASP A 3 -53.88 10.76 -38.49
C ASP A 3 -54.28 9.85 -37.31
N ILE A 4 -53.81 10.29 -36.14
CA ILE A 4 -53.76 9.68 -34.82
C ILE A 4 -55.14 9.71 -34.12
N GLN A 5 -55.54 8.65 -33.37
CA GLN A 5 -55.88 8.72 -31.92
C GLN A 5 -56.52 7.44 -31.28
N THR A 6 -55.86 6.96 -30.21
CA THR A 6 -56.36 6.39 -28.93
C THR A 6 -57.73 5.69 -28.80
N THR A 7 -57.76 4.50 -28.16
CA THR A 7 -58.32 4.28 -26.79
C THR A 7 -58.11 2.84 -26.25
N GLU A 8 -58.58 2.55 -25.03
CA GLU A 8 -58.06 1.56 -24.07
C GLU A 8 -58.69 0.14 -24.00
N ARG A 9 -57.92 -0.79 -23.39
CA ARG A 9 -58.30 -1.85 -22.40
C ARG A 9 -58.87 -3.24 -22.85
N PRO A 10 -58.81 -4.28 -21.96
CA PRO A 10 -58.70 -5.70 -22.35
C PRO A 10 -59.98 -6.54 -22.02
N PRO A 11 -60.03 -7.89 -22.14
CA PRO A 11 -59.37 -8.90 -21.26
C PRO A 11 -58.55 -9.95 -22.08
N PHE A 12 -58.04 -11.12 -21.64
CA PHE A 12 -58.44 -12.14 -20.64
C PHE A 12 -57.24 -13.01 -20.19
N TRP A 13 -57.37 -13.71 -19.04
CA TRP A 13 -56.43 -14.76 -18.61
C TRP A 13 -56.94 -16.17 -18.97
N LEU A 14 -56.03 -17.11 -19.24
CA LEU A 14 -56.32 -18.55 -19.27
C LEU A 14 -55.07 -19.38 -18.92
N ASN A 15 -55.12 -20.09 -17.79
CA ASN A 15 -54.05 -20.99 -17.36
C ASN A 15 -54.11 -22.32 -18.11
N ASN A 16 -52.95 -22.94 -18.32
CA ASN A 16 -52.83 -24.39 -18.26
C ASN A 16 -51.46 -24.80 -17.69
N SER A 17 -51.34 -26.03 -17.19
CA SER A 17 -50.36 -26.37 -16.13
C SER A 17 -49.44 -27.55 -16.45
N THR A 18 -48.49 -27.80 -15.54
CA THR A 18 -47.41 -28.83 -15.56
C THR A 18 -46.23 -28.51 -16.51
N SER A 19 -44.96 -28.83 -16.18
CA SER A 19 -44.41 -29.55 -15.03
C SER A 19 -43.07 -28.97 -14.52
N SER A 20 -42.73 -29.32 -13.28
CA SER A 20 -41.59 -28.88 -12.47
C SER A 20 -40.18 -28.98 -13.07
N SER A 21 -39.40 -27.90 -12.98
CA SER A 21 -38.00 -27.94 -12.50
C SER A 21 -37.56 -26.54 -12.00
N SER A 22 -36.98 -26.45 -10.81
CA SER A 22 -36.79 -25.17 -10.10
C SER A 22 -35.39 -24.56 -10.27
N VAL A 23 -35.25 -23.62 -11.21
CA VAL A 23 -34.20 -22.58 -11.19
C VAL A 23 -34.79 -21.26 -11.69
N SER A 24 -35.02 -20.32 -10.79
CA SER A 24 -35.32 -18.91 -11.09
C SER A 24 -34.40 -18.03 -10.23
N SER A 25 -33.54 -17.18 -10.80
CA SER A 25 -33.83 -15.97 -11.57
C SER A 25 -34.64 -14.96 -10.75
N MET A 26 -33.94 -13.95 -10.19
CA MET A 26 -34.59 -12.75 -9.66
C MET A 26 -35.15 -11.96 -10.85
N GLU A 27 -36.45 -12.05 -11.07
CA GLU A 27 -37.16 -11.13 -11.94
C GLU A 27 -37.27 -9.76 -11.24
N ILE A 28 -37.16 -8.68 -12.01
CA ILE A 28 -37.20 -7.32 -11.48
C ILE A 28 -38.64 -6.82 -11.58
N SER A 29 -39.32 -6.75 -10.43
CA SER A 29 -40.69 -6.24 -10.34
C SER A 29 -40.94 -5.54 -9.00
N ASP A 30 -40.44 -4.30 -8.89
CA ASP A 30 -41.01 -3.19 -8.10
C ASP A 30 -40.02 -2.00 -8.11
N GLU A 31 -40.39 -0.87 -8.71
CA GLU A 31 -39.51 0.31 -8.84
C GLU A 31 -39.22 1.03 -7.50
N ASN A 32 -39.84 0.58 -6.39
CA ASN A 32 -39.58 1.06 -5.03
C ASN A 32 -39.23 -0.07 -4.03
N SER A 33 -38.95 -1.31 -4.48
CA SER A 33 -38.55 -2.37 -3.53
C SER A 33 -37.10 -2.18 -3.07
N ILE A 34 -36.91 -1.61 -1.88
CA ILE A 34 -35.61 -1.55 -1.21
C ILE A 34 -35.06 -2.99 -1.06
N PRO A 35 -33.84 -3.31 -1.54
CA PRO A 35 -33.27 -4.63 -1.32
C PRO A 35 -33.14 -4.91 0.20
N PRO A 36 -33.71 -6.01 0.73
CA PRO A 36 -33.69 -6.28 2.17
C PRO A 36 -32.26 -6.45 2.72
N GLU A 37 -31.32 -6.89 1.88
CA GLU A 37 -29.89 -6.95 2.18
C GLU A 37 -29.28 -5.56 2.44
N LEU A 38 -29.72 -4.52 1.72
CA LEU A 38 -29.25 -3.14 1.90
C LEU A 38 -29.70 -2.62 3.26
N LEU A 39 -31.00 -2.69 3.55
CA LEU A 39 -31.58 -2.18 4.80
C LEU A 39 -31.03 -2.95 6.02
N HIS A 40 -30.81 -4.27 5.90
CA HIS A 40 -30.11 -5.07 6.90
C HIS A 40 -28.65 -4.62 7.11
N SER A 41 -27.91 -4.34 6.03
CA SER A 41 -26.55 -3.83 6.10
C SER A 41 -26.46 -2.41 6.68
N LEU A 42 -27.50 -1.58 6.53
CA LEU A 42 -27.58 -0.24 7.12
C LEU A 42 -27.90 -0.30 8.61
N ARG A 43 -28.87 -1.13 9.03
CA ARG A 43 -29.14 -1.40 10.47
C ARG A 43 -27.89 -1.88 11.22
N GLN A 44 -27.04 -2.68 10.58
CA GLN A 44 -25.78 -3.17 11.17
C GLN A 44 -24.61 -2.15 11.13
N HIS A 45 -24.76 -1.03 10.45
CA HIS A 45 -23.67 -0.08 10.22
C HIS A 45 -23.38 0.76 11.48
N SER A 46 -22.10 0.89 11.87
CA SER A 46 -21.71 1.53 13.15
C SER A 46 -22.25 2.95 13.34
N LEU A 47 -22.26 3.75 12.27
CA LEU A 47 -22.88 5.09 12.24
C LEU A 47 -24.36 5.12 12.67
N PHE A 48 -25.11 4.06 12.34
CA PHE A 48 -26.58 4.04 12.43
C PHE A 48 -27.11 3.18 13.58
N GLN A 49 -26.30 2.24 14.10
CA GLN A 49 -26.63 1.49 15.33
C GLN A 49 -26.98 2.43 16.51
N ARG A 50 -26.37 3.61 16.58
CA ARG A 50 -26.59 4.60 17.64
C ARG A 50 -27.92 5.34 17.53
N THR A 51 -28.43 5.54 16.32
CA THR A 51 -29.64 6.32 16.05
C THR A 51 -30.88 5.46 15.84
N ASN A 52 -30.70 4.29 15.21
CA ASN A 52 -31.69 3.21 15.04
C ASN A 52 -33.13 3.68 14.69
N ASN A 53 -33.22 4.77 13.92
CA ASN A 53 -34.48 5.34 13.46
C ASN A 53 -34.86 4.67 12.13
N GLU A 54 -35.89 3.82 12.15
CA GLU A 54 -36.22 2.98 11.00
C GLU A 54 -36.69 3.80 9.80
N HIS A 55 -37.51 4.85 10.01
CA HIS A 55 -37.94 5.75 8.94
C HIS A 55 -36.77 6.46 8.25
N PHE A 56 -35.79 6.95 9.03
CA PHE A 56 -34.57 7.54 8.45
C PHE A 56 -33.78 6.54 7.60
N LEU A 57 -33.70 5.27 8.02
CA LEU A 57 -32.99 4.23 7.29
C LEU A 57 -33.74 3.74 6.05
N GLU A 58 -35.07 3.72 6.09
CA GLU A 58 -35.94 3.47 4.93
C GLU A 58 -35.81 4.61 3.90
N GLU A 59 -35.96 5.87 4.34
CA GLU A 59 -35.87 7.06 3.50
C GLU A 59 -34.50 7.19 2.82
N ILE A 60 -33.41 6.98 3.55
CA ILE A 60 -32.06 6.94 2.95
C ILE A 60 -31.89 5.76 2.00
N ALA A 61 -32.40 4.56 2.32
CA ALA A 61 -32.22 3.39 1.48
C ALA A 61 -32.94 3.53 0.12
N CYS A 62 -34.05 4.26 0.04
CA CYS A 62 -34.70 4.64 -1.22
C CYS A 62 -33.82 5.55 -2.10
N HIS A 63 -33.00 6.41 -1.50
CA HIS A 63 -32.12 7.35 -2.21
C HIS A 63 -30.70 6.79 -2.48
N MET A 64 -30.44 5.53 -2.13
CA MET A 64 -29.12 4.90 -2.33
C MET A 64 -28.97 4.22 -3.70
N HIS A 65 -27.95 4.64 -4.45
CA HIS A 65 -27.57 3.99 -5.71
C HIS A 65 -26.45 2.97 -5.52
N LEU A 66 -26.66 1.72 -5.94
CA LEU A 66 -25.66 0.67 -5.86
C LEU A 66 -24.62 0.77 -7.00
N ARG A 67 -23.34 0.68 -6.66
CA ARG A 67 -22.21 0.57 -7.60
C ARG A 67 -21.32 -0.62 -7.26
N ILE A 68 -20.75 -1.24 -8.29
CA ILE A 68 -19.81 -2.36 -8.18
C ILE A 68 -18.45 -1.88 -8.65
N TYR A 69 -17.43 -2.09 -7.82
CA TYR A 69 -16.04 -1.76 -8.11
C TYR A 69 -15.19 -3.04 -8.15
N SER A 70 -14.22 -3.09 -9.04
CA SER A 70 -13.24 -4.17 -9.19
C SER A 70 -12.00 -3.92 -8.31
N PRO A 71 -11.19 -4.95 -8.00
CA PRO A 71 -9.93 -4.74 -7.30
C PRO A 71 -9.02 -3.74 -8.05
N ARG A 72 -8.51 -2.74 -7.32
CA ARG A 72 -7.71 -1.58 -7.77
C ARG A 72 -8.48 -0.44 -8.45
N ASP A 73 -9.80 -0.48 -8.53
CA ASP A 73 -10.59 0.67 -8.99
C ASP A 73 -10.52 1.81 -7.96
N VAL A 74 -10.38 3.06 -8.44
CA VAL A 74 -10.38 4.25 -7.59
C VAL A 74 -11.82 4.72 -7.39
N ILE A 75 -12.22 4.93 -6.13
CA ILE A 75 -13.59 5.34 -5.73
C ILE A 75 -13.64 6.84 -5.40
N ILE A 76 -12.56 7.38 -4.85
CA ILE A 76 -12.38 8.79 -4.46
C ILE A 76 -10.92 9.18 -4.75
N VAL A 77 -10.67 10.38 -5.26
CA VAL A 77 -9.33 10.99 -5.31
C VAL A 77 -9.23 12.16 -4.33
N GLU A 78 -8.12 12.26 -3.59
CA GLU A 78 -7.80 13.40 -2.71
C GLU A 78 -7.79 14.72 -3.50
N GLY A 79 -8.47 15.75 -2.98
CA GLY A 79 -8.60 17.07 -3.62
C GLY A 79 -9.83 17.26 -4.52
N GLU A 80 -10.56 16.19 -4.90
CA GLU A 80 -11.79 16.33 -5.70
C GLU A 80 -12.94 17.05 -4.94
N PRO A 81 -13.91 17.64 -5.66
CA PRO A 81 -15.15 18.11 -5.04
C PRO A 81 -16.01 16.94 -4.53
N SER A 82 -16.56 17.10 -3.33
CA SER A 82 -17.32 16.05 -2.64
C SER A 82 -18.78 16.01 -3.11
N LYS A 83 -19.11 15.03 -3.97
CA LYS A 83 -20.44 14.88 -4.59
C LYS A 83 -21.36 13.83 -3.97
N ALA A 84 -20.81 12.94 -3.15
CA ALA A 84 -21.52 11.82 -2.52
C ALA A 84 -20.76 11.24 -1.32
N MET A 85 -21.45 10.52 -0.45
CA MET A 85 -20.88 9.63 0.57
C MET A 85 -21.15 8.16 0.20
N PHE A 86 -20.34 7.24 0.73
CA PHE A 86 -20.29 5.84 0.31
C PHE A 86 -20.39 4.88 1.50
N PHE A 87 -21.11 3.77 1.32
CA PHE A 87 -21.31 2.71 2.32
C PHE A 87 -20.92 1.36 1.72
N LEU A 88 -19.95 0.67 2.34
CA LEU A 88 -19.36 -0.55 1.82
C LEU A 88 -20.14 -1.80 2.25
N LEU A 89 -21.07 -2.25 1.42
CA LEU A 89 -21.91 -3.43 1.69
C LEU A 89 -21.09 -4.73 1.62
N LYS A 90 -20.12 -4.81 0.70
CA LYS A 90 -19.31 -6.00 0.44
C LYS A 90 -17.92 -5.62 -0.05
N GLY A 91 -16.90 -6.34 0.42
CA GLY A 91 -15.50 -6.14 0.05
C GLY A 91 -14.68 -5.39 1.11
N SER A 92 -13.53 -4.86 0.70
CA SER A 92 -12.68 -3.95 1.49
C SER A 92 -12.07 -2.87 0.60
N VAL A 93 -11.86 -1.66 1.15
CA VAL A 93 -11.25 -0.52 0.44
C VAL A 93 -10.04 0.04 1.22
N ASP A 94 -9.00 0.46 0.51
CA ASP A 94 -7.82 1.11 1.08
C ASP A 94 -7.92 2.63 0.97
N VAL A 95 -7.92 3.31 2.11
CA VAL A 95 -7.78 4.77 2.22
C VAL A 95 -6.29 5.10 2.11
N CYS A 96 -5.91 5.93 1.16
CA CYS A 96 -4.52 6.19 0.81
C CYS A 96 -4.23 7.65 0.44
N SER A 97 -2.95 7.98 0.41
CA SER A 97 -2.40 9.26 -0.05
C SER A 97 -2.63 9.47 -1.55
N ALA A 98 -2.71 10.72 -2.01
CA ALA A 98 -2.80 11.10 -3.44
C ALA A 98 -1.76 10.43 -4.35
N ASP A 99 -0.57 10.10 -3.84
CA ASP A 99 0.49 9.39 -4.57
C ASP A 99 0.28 7.86 -4.68
N PHE A 100 -0.70 7.33 -3.97
CA PHE A 100 -0.94 5.90 -3.70
C PHE A 100 0.31 5.15 -3.20
N GLU A 101 1.25 5.80 -2.50
CA GLU A 101 2.41 5.16 -1.86
C GLU A 101 2.15 4.79 -0.40
N ARG A 102 1.21 5.48 0.27
CA ARG A 102 0.87 5.27 1.68
C ARG A 102 -0.60 4.89 1.82
N ILE A 103 -0.86 3.69 2.36
CA ILE A 103 -2.18 3.33 2.89
C ILE A 103 -2.25 3.88 4.32
N TYR A 104 -3.32 4.62 4.61
CA TYR A 104 -3.61 5.17 5.94
C TYR A 104 -4.46 4.20 6.76
N ALA A 105 -5.43 3.53 6.13
CA ALA A 105 -6.29 2.51 6.73
C ALA A 105 -6.90 1.61 5.64
N THR A 106 -7.23 0.37 6.00
CA THR A 106 -8.06 -0.53 5.17
C THR A 106 -9.42 -0.67 5.85
N LEU A 107 -10.50 -0.34 5.14
CA LEU A 107 -11.87 -0.37 5.65
C LEU A 107 -12.59 -1.66 5.21
N PRO A 108 -13.10 -2.47 6.15
CA PRO A 108 -13.87 -3.69 5.85
C PRO A 108 -15.33 -3.38 5.50
N LYS A 109 -16.09 -4.41 5.07
CA LYS A 109 -17.56 -4.36 4.95
C LYS A 109 -18.22 -3.73 6.19
N GLY A 110 -19.31 -2.98 6.00
CA GLY A 110 -19.96 -2.22 7.06
C GLY A 110 -19.26 -0.90 7.43
N SER A 111 -18.38 -0.40 6.57
CA SER A 111 -17.71 0.90 6.72
C SER A 111 -18.30 1.96 5.80
N CYS A 112 -18.38 3.21 6.28
CA CYS A 112 -18.72 4.39 5.49
C CYS A 112 -17.50 5.29 5.31
N PHE A 113 -17.37 5.89 4.13
CA PHE A 113 -16.29 6.78 3.76
C PHE A 113 -16.76 7.89 2.78
N GLY A 114 -16.05 9.02 2.78
CA GLY A 114 -16.35 10.20 1.95
C GLY A 114 -17.36 11.17 2.57
N GLU A 115 -17.87 10.87 3.77
CA GLU A 115 -18.79 11.64 4.60
C GLU A 115 -18.25 13.03 4.95
N ILE A 116 -16.98 13.14 5.35
CA ILE A 116 -16.33 14.37 5.82
C ILE A 116 -16.46 15.49 4.78
N GLY A 117 -16.23 15.17 3.52
CA GLY A 117 -16.26 16.15 2.44
C GLY A 117 -17.66 16.70 2.14
N ILE A 118 -18.72 15.93 2.44
CA ILE A 118 -20.11 16.38 2.30
C ILE A 118 -20.48 17.22 3.53
N LEU A 119 -20.31 16.66 4.72
CA LEU A 119 -20.77 17.26 5.99
C LEU A 119 -20.08 18.59 6.33
N PHE A 120 -18.84 18.81 5.90
CA PHE A 120 -18.11 20.08 6.09
C PHE A 120 -17.96 20.91 4.80
N SER A 121 -18.61 20.53 3.70
CA SER A 121 -18.46 21.19 2.38
C SER A 121 -17.00 21.36 1.93
N MET A 122 -16.20 20.31 2.13
CA MET A 122 -14.75 20.30 1.90
C MET A 122 -14.38 19.43 0.67
N PRO A 123 -13.25 19.71 0.00
CA PRO A 123 -12.68 18.77 -0.97
C PRO A 123 -12.26 17.46 -0.28
N ARG A 124 -12.19 16.37 -1.06
CA ARG A 124 -11.86 15.03 -0.57
C ARG A 124 -10.53 15.01 0.20
N THR A 125 -10.56 14.53 1.44
CA THR A 125 -9.43 14.58 2.38
C THR A 125 -8.42 13.44 2.25
N ALA A 126 -8.75 12.39 1.49
CA ALA A 126 -7.90 11.27 1.14
C ALA A 126 -8.43 10.56 -0.12
N THR A 127 -7.57 9.76 -0.75
CA THR A 127 -7.91 8.89 -1.89
C THR A 127 -8.42 7.54 -1.38
N VAL A 128 -9.32 6.86 -2.11
CA VAL A 128 -9.85 5.54 -1.72
C VAL A 128 -9.85 4.60 -2.92
N ILE A 129 -9.27 3.40 -2.76
CA ILE A 129 -9.19 2.33 -3.76
C ILE A 129 -9.94 1.09 -3.27
N ALA A 130 -10.63 0.36 -4.15
CA ALA A 130 -11.14 -0.97 -3.84
C ALA A 130 -10.00 -2.02 -3.73
N SER A 131 -9.75 -2.58 -2.54
CA SER A 131 -8.74 -3.64 -2.36
C SER A 131 -9.21 -4.97 -2.97
N SER A 132 -10.51 -5.27 -2.81
CA SER A 132 -11.21 -6.42 -3.37
C SER A 132 -12.25 -5.98 -4.40
N LYS A 133 -12.97 -6.94 -5.01
CA LYS A 133 -14.26 -6.61 -5.64
C LYS A 133 -15.19 -6.09 -4.55
N CYS A 134 -15.78 -4.92 -4.77
CA CYS A 134 -16.61 -4.23 -3.79
C CYS A 134 -18.03 -3.98 -4.33
N ILE A 135 -19.01 -3.96 -3.42
CA ILE A 135 -20.36 -3.44 -3.67
C ILE A 135 -20.55 -2.29 -2.68
N VAL A 136 -20.86 -1.12 -3.23
CA VAL A 136 -20.89 0.15 -2.51
C VAL A 136 -22.22 0.84 -2.80
N ALA A 137 -22.95 1.21 -1.75
CA ALA A 137 -24.08 2.12 -1.89
C ALA A 137 -23.58 3.56 -1.85
N LEU A 138 -24.09 4.39 -2.76
CA LEU A 138 -23.78 5.81 -2.91
C LEU A 138 -25.03 6.64 -2.60
N LEU A 139 -24.88 7.65 -1.76
CA LEU A 139 -25.90 8.66 -1.44
C LEU A 139 -25.33 10.04 -1.83
N THR A 140 -26.07 10.85 -2.60
CA THR A 140 -25.52 12.11 -3.15
C THR A 140 -25.52 13.24 -2.13
N ALA A 141 -24.77 14.30 -2.40
CA ALA A 141 -24.77 15.51 -1.58
C ALA A 141 -26.19 16.13 -1.48
N ASP A 142 -26.96 16.08 -2.56
CA ASP A 142 -28.28 16.71 -2.64
C ASP A 142 -29.33 15.91 -1.84
N ASP A 143 -29.26 14.58 -1.86
CA ASP A 143 -30.08 13.71 -0.99
C ASP A 143 -29.74 13.96 0.49
N VAL A 144 -28.45 13.99 0.83
CA VAL A 144 -27.96 14.24 2.20
C VAL A 144 -28.46 15.60 2.72
N ASN A 145 -28.37 16.65 1.90
CA ASN A 145 -28.84 17.99 2.27
C ASN A 145 -30.38 18.10 2.37
N THR A 146 -31.12 17.21 1.71
CA THR A 146 -32.60 17.17 1.76
C THR A 146 -33.11 16.33 2.94
N ILE A 147 -32.45 15.21 3.25
CA ILE A 147 -32.89 14.27 4.29
C ILE A 147 -32.40 14.69 5.68
N LEU A 148 -31.12 15.06 5.86
CA LEU A 148 -30.57 15.33 7.21
C LEU A 148 -31.31 16.40 8.02
N PRO A 149 -31.79 17.53 7.45
CA PRO A 149 -32.52 18.55 8.23
C PRO A 149 -33.83 18.06 8.85
N GLN A 150 -34.40 16.97 8.34
CA GLN A 150 -35.62 16.35 8.89
C GLN A 150 -35.32 15.51 10.16
N TYR A 151 -34.05 15.14 10.39
CA TYR A 151 -33.61 14.25 11.47
C TYR A 151 -32.42 14.85 12.24
N PRO A 152 -32.62 15.96 13.00
CA PRO A 152 -31.54 16.73 13.60
C PRO A 152 -30.65 15.94 14.57
N GLU A 153 -31.22 15.01 15.35
CA GLU A 153 -30.43 14.13 16.23
C GLU A 153 -29.49 13.20 15.44
N VAL A 154 -29.91 12.75 14.26
CA VAL A 154 -29.10 11.89 13.38
C VAL A 154 -28.00 12.70 12.70
N GLN A 155 -28.34 13.90 12.22
CA GLN A 155 -27.37 14.87 11.68
C GLN A 155 -26.27 15.19 12.71
N LYS A 156 -26.64 15.42 13.97
CA LYS A 156 -25.74 15.71 15.09
C LYS A 156 -24.77 14.56 15.37
N VAL A 157 -25.26 13.31 15.41
CA VAL A 157 -24.40 12.11 15.61
C VAL A 157 -23.43 11.92 14.44
N LEU A 158 -23.89 12.09 13.20
CA LEU A 158 -23.05 11.96 12.00
C LEU A 158 -21.96 13.04 11.93
N LEU A 159 -22.28 14.29 12.31
CA LEU A 159 -21.32 15.39 12.40
C LEU A 159 -20.22 15.10 13.42
N PHE A 160 -20.57 14.65 14.63
CA PHE A 160 -19.58 14.36 15.68
C PHE A 160 -18.59 13.25 15.27
N GLU A 161 -19.05 12.15 14.68
CA GLU A 161 -18.17 11.10 14.15
C GLU A 161 -17.25 11.65 13.04
N ALA A 162 -17.79 12.47 12.13
CA ALA A 162 -17.02 13.05 11.03
C ALA A 162 -15.97 14.07 11.52
N GLU A 163 -16.26 14.85 12.57
CA GLU A 163 -15.27 15.71 13.25
C GLU A 163 -14.14 14.88 13.87
N GLU A 164 -14.46 13.78 14.56
CA GLU A 164 -13.44 12.93 15.21
C GLU A 164 -12.51 12.28 14.17
N ARG A 165 -13.08 11.80 13.05
CA ARG A 165 -12.30 11.27 11.92
C ARG A 165 -11.43 12.33 11.25
N LEU A 166 -11.94 13.55 11.06
CA LEU A 166 -11.17 14.68 10.51
C LEU A 166 -10.02 15.07 11.46
N ALA A 167 -10.25 15.08 12.77
CA ALA A 167 -9.21 15.34 13.77
C ALA A 167 -8.11 14.26 13.76
N LEU A 168 -8.47 12.98 13.64
CA LEU A 168 -7.51 11.88 13.50
C LEU A 168 -6.68 11.99 12.21
N LEU A 169 -7.32 12.30 11.06
CA LEU A 169 -6.62 12.53 9.80
C LEU A 169 -5.63 13.70 9.91
N ASN A 170 -6.04 14.82 10.49
CA ASN A 170 -5.18 16.00 10.68
C ASN A 170 -4.00 15.71 11.62
N LYS A 171 -4.24 15.02 12.75
CA LYS A 171 -3.16 14.53 13.64
C LYS A 171 -2.17 13.63 12.87
N SER A 172 -2.67 12.72 12.02
CA SER A 172 -1.82 11.81 11.22
C SER A 172 -0.98 12.52 10.15
N LYS A 173 -1.50 13.58 9.53
CA LYS A 173 -0.80 14.39 8.52
C LYS A 173 0.25 15.34 9.13
N SER A 174 0.06 15.77 10.39
CA SER A 174 0.98 16.69 11.08
C SER A 174 2.22 16.03 11.72
N MET A 175 2.28 14.70 11.85
CA MET A 175 3.34 14.00 12.59
C MET A 175 4.62 13.72 11.78
N ASN A 176 5.73 14.30 12.25
CA ASN A 176 7.08 14.01 11.75
C ASN A 176 7.53 12.57 12.08
N GLY A 177 8.41 12.02 11.24
CA GLY A 177 8.72 10.57 11.23
C GLY A 177 9.39 10.00 12.48
N ALA A 178 9.87 10.83 13.42
CA ALA A 178 10.57 10.38 14.63
C ALA A 178 9.61 9.98 15.77
N GLU A 179 8.45 10.62 15.90
CA GLU A 179 7.52 10.42 17.02
C GLU A 179 6.62 9.19 16.82
N ARG A 180 6.51 8.70 15.59
CA ARG A 180 5.64 7.58 15.17
C ARG A 180 5.91 6.23 15.87
N ILE A 181 6.98 6.12 16.67
CA ILE A 181 7.29 4.91 17.44
C ILE A 181 6.46 4.84 18.74
N SER A 182 6.08 5.96 19.35
CA SER A 182 5.25 6.00 20.58
C SER A 182 3.73 5.94 20.30
N HIS A 183 3.32 6.10 19.05
CA HIS A 183 1.92 6.20 18.63
C HIS A 183 1.42 5.02 17.75
N LYS A 184 2.19 3.94 17.65
CA LYS A 184 1.67 2.67 17.12
C LYS A 184 0.99 1.89 18.28
N PRO A 185 -0.32 1.57 18.20
CA PRO A 185 -0.89 0.58 19.10
C PRO A 185 -0.24 -0.78 18.82
N LEU A 186 0.03 -1.56 19.87
CA LEU A 186 0.90 -2.74 19.81
C LEU A 186 0.14 -4.06 19.65
N THR A 187 -0.95 -4.05 18.87
CA THR A 187 -1.67 -5.24 18.41
C THR A 187 -2.25 -5.08 17.00
N GLU A 188 -1.63 -5.74 16.01
CA GLU A 188 -2.23 -6.00 14.69
C GLU A 188 -3.32 -7.10 14.79
N ARG A 189 -4.29 -6.94 15.70
CA ARG A 189 -5.40 -7.88 15.93
C ARG A 189 -6.76 -7.21 16.13
N ASN A 190 -6.81 -5.97 16.62
CA ASN A 190 -8.05 -5.23 16.81
C ASN A 190 -8.22 -4.19 15.69
N VAL A 191 -8.42 -4.69 14.46
CA VAL A 191 -9.05 -3.90 13.37
C VAL A 191 -10.59 -3.96 13.50
N GLU A 192 -11.08 -4.93 14.27
CA GLU A 192 -12.40 -4.88 14.91
C GLU A 192 -12.39 -3.80 16.01
N GLU A 193 -13.48 -3.02 16.10
CA GLU A 193 -13.57 -1.77 16.86
C GLU A 193 -12.63 -0.63 16.39
N PHE A 194 -12.96 -0.04 15.22
CA PHE A 194 -12.75 1.40 14.96
C PHE A 194 -13.68 2.26 15.85
N THR A 195 -13.75 1.95 17.15
CA THR A 195 -14.47 2.76 18.13
C THR A 195 -13.70 4.05 18.35
N GLY A 196 -14.34 5.20 18.08
CA GLY A 196 -13.79 6.50 18.44
C GLY A 196 -13.35 6.55 19.90
N ALA A 197 -12.36 7.39 20.20
CA ALA A 197 -11.86 7.65 21.54
C ALA A 197 -13.01 7.96 22.51
N ARG A 198 -14.06 8.64 22.03
CA ARG A 198 -15.32 8.87 22.77
C ARG A 198 -15.93 7.60 23.37
N ASN A 199 -15.98 6.49 22.63
CA ASN A 199 -16.54 5.22 23.11
C ASN A 199 -15.66 4.55 24.16
N LEU A 200 -14.33 4.70 24.06
CA LEU A 200 -13.38 4.17 25.05
C LEU A 200 -13.39 5.02 26.33
N LEU A 201 -13.49 6.34 26.20
CA LEU A 201 -13.67 7.26 27.32
C LEU A 201 -15.02 7.02 28.04
N GLN A 202 -16.10 6.73 27.30
CA GLN A 202 -17.41 6.37 27.85
C GLN A 202 -17.38 5.03 28.64
N LYS A 203 -16.43 4.12 28.37
CA LYS A 203 -16.20 2.90 29.16
C LYS A 203 -15.47 3.19 30.50
N SER A 204 -14.84 4.37 30.68
CA SER A 204 -14.13 4.72 31.92
C SER A 204 -15.06 5.30 33.00
N PRO A 205 -14.93 4.89 34.28
CA PRO A 205 -15.75 5.43 35.38
C PRO A 205 -15.66 6.95 35.57
N TYR A 206 -14.58 7.60 35.09
CA TYR A 206 -14.36 9.05 35.22
C TYR A 206 -15.34 9.89 34.37
N PHE A 207 -15.84 9.35 33.25
CA PHE A 207 -16.80 10.04 32.39
C PHE A 207 -18.20 9.43 32.47
N LYS A 208 -18.46 8.63 33.50
CA LYS A 208 -19.79 8.14 33.79
C LYS A 208 -20.72 9.33 34.06
N ASP A 209 -21.96 9.22 33.58
CA ASP A 209 -23.02 10.23 33.74
C ASP A 209 -22.70 11.61 33.10
N CYS A 210 -21.64 11.71 32.28
CA CYS A 210 -21.30 12.92 31.52
C CYS A 210 -22.11 13.07 30.20
N PRO A 211 -22.49 14.29 29.79
CA PRO A 211 -23.14 14.55 28.50
C PRO A 211 -22.32 14.12 27.28
N GLU A 212 -23.02 13.64 26.25
CA GLU A 212 -22.43 13.20 24.98
C GLU A 212 -21.58 14.28 24.29
N GLU A 213 -22.02 15.55 24.37
CA GLU A 213 -21.34 16.71 23.78
C GLU A 213 -20.01 17.03 24.49
N PHE A 214 -19.97 16.88 25.82
CA PHE A 214 -18.75 17.02 26.59
C PHE A 214 -17.75 15.91 26.25
N LEU A 215 -18.22 14.65 26.20
CA LEU A 215 -17.43 13.50 25.77
C LEU A 215 -16.82 13.69 24.36
N HIS A 216 -17.58 14.28 23.43
CA HIS A 216 -17.11 14.64 22.09
C HIS A 216 -16.01 15.72 22.11
N HIS A 217 -16.20 16.81 22.86
CA HIS A 217 -15.16 17.82 23.01
C HIS A 217 -13.87 17.27 23.65
N ILE A 218 -13.98 16.26 24.51
CA ILE A 218 -12.83 15.55 25.10
C ILE A 218 -12.17 14.60 24.09
N SER A 219 -12.91 13.82 23.28
CA SER A 219 -12.34 12.87 22.32
C SER A 219 -11.48 13.55 21.25
N LEU A 220 -11.86 14.75 20.81
CA LEU A 220 -11.04 15.60 19.94
C LEU A 220 -9.71 16.02 20.58
N ARG A 221 -9.67 16.18 21.91
CA ARG A 221 -8.55 16.77 22.68
C ARG A 221 -7.58 15.75 23.28
N VAL A 222 -7.92 14.47 23.36
CA VAL A 222 -6.99 13.44 23.85
C VAL A 222 -5.87 13.11 22.87
N GLU A 223 -4.74 12.67 23.42
CA GLU A 223 -3.55 12.20 22.72
C GLU A 223 -3.22 10.78 23.18
N PRO A 224 -3.25 9.76 22.30
CA PRO A 224 -2.85 8.40 22.69
C PRO A 224 -1.33 8.33 22.92
N ARG A 225 -0.88 7.63 23.97
CA ARG A 225 0.53 7.28 24.17
C ARG A 225 0.71 5.83 24.58
N HIS A 226 1.86 5.28 24.17
CA HIS A 226 2.35 3.99 24.59
C HIS A 226 3.53 4.12 25.58
N TYR A 227 3.56 3.23 26.58
CA TYR A 227 4.66 3.06 27.55
C TYR A 227 5.05 1.58 27.65
N ALA A 228 6.35 1.30 27.70
CA ALA A 228 6.89 -0.06 27.80
C ALA A 228 6.89 -0.58 29.26
N PRO A 229 7.02 -1.90 29.49
CA PRO A 229 7.14 -2.45 30.85
C PRO A 229 8.30 -1.84 31.63
N ASN A 230 8.01 -1.37 32.85
CA ASN A 230 8.88 -0.62 33.76
C ASN A 230 9.15 0.86 33.39
N ASP A 231 8.57 1.40 32.32
CA ASP A 231 8.68 2.84 32.05
C ASP A 231 8.03 3.67 33.16
N LEU A 232 8.65 4.83 33.45
CA LEU A 232 8.19 5.78 34.45
C LEU A 232 7.39 6.90 33.77
N ILE A 233 6.10 7.01 34.10
CA ILE A 233 5.14 7.91 33.45
C ILE A 233 5.26 9.33 34.00
N TYR A 234 5.42 9.46 35.32
CA TYR A 234 5.80 10.70 36.04
C TYR A 234 6.41 10.36 37.41
N LYS A 235 7.07 11.32 38.05
CA LYS A 235 7.63 11.19 39.40
C LYS A 235 6.79 11.88 40.46
N ARG A 236 6.93 11.43 41.71
CA ARG A 236 6.46 12.14 42.90
C ARG A 236 7.12 13.52 42.97
N GLY A 237 6.33 14.55 43.25
CA GLY A 237 6.81 15.93 43.32
C GLY A 237 6.72 16.74 42.02
N ASP A 238 6.54 16.11 40.86
CA ASP A 238 6.35 16.83 39.59
C ASP A 238 5.06 17.69 39.60
N GLU A 239 5.03 18.82 38.90
CA GLU A 239 3.79 19.57 38.67
C GLU A 239 2.94 18.88 37.60
N GLY A 240 1.80 18.31 38.01
CA GLY A 240 0.95 17.52 37.11
C GLY A 240 0.10 18.37 36.17
N THR A 241 0.55 18.52 34.91
CA THR A 241 -0.22 19.15 33.82
C THR A 241 -1.24 18.22 33.16
N ASP A 242 -1.10 16.91 33.35
CA ASP A 242 -1.74 15.90 32.49
C ASP A 242 -2.61 14.92 33.29
N LEU A 243 -3.76 14.55 32.70
CA LEU A 243 -4.65 13.45 33.09
C LEU A 243 -4.35 12.22 32.22
N TYR A 244 -4.48 11.02 32.79
CA TYR A 244 -4.24 9.75 32.09
C TYR A 244 -5.42 8.79 32.23
N PHE A 245 -5.82 8.14 31.14
CA PHE A 245 -6.91 7.15 31.07
C PHE A 245 -6.39 5.85 30.45
N ILE A 246 -6.39 4.74 31.20
CA ILE A 246 -5.77 3.48 30.78
C ILE A 246 -6.71 2.73 29.82
N LEU A 247 -6.25 2.48 28.60
CA LEU A 247 -6.98 1.68 27.61
C LEU A 247 -6.60 0.20 27.73
N SER A 248 -5.31 -0.10 27.77
CA SER A 248 -4.78 -1.46 27.91
C SER A 248 -3.55 -1.47 28.82
N GLY A 249 -3.31 -2.59 29.50
CA GLY A 249 -2.19 -2.76 30.44
C GLY A 249 -2.51 -2.37 31.89
N THR A 250 -1.45 -2.25 32.72
CA THR A 250 -1.55 -1.99 34.17
C THR A 250 -0.45 -1.06 34.68
N VAL A 251 -0.85 0.01 35.38
CA VAL A 251 0.04 0.96 36.07
C VAL A 251 0.12 0.60 37.54
N GLU A 252 1.27 0.80 38.17
CA GLU A 252 1.39 0.79 39.63
C GLU A 252 1.90 2.13 40.16
N LEU A 253 1.32 2.56 41.28
CA LEU A 253 1.75 3.75 42.01
C LEU A 253 2.74 3.32 43.11
N VAL A 254 3.93 3.90 43.09
CA VAL A 254 5.07 3.52 43.93
C VAL A 254 5.53 4.73 44.76
N ASN A 255 6.16 4.48 45.90
CA ASN A 255 6.78 5.50 46.74
C ASN A 255 8.22 5.09 47.04
N LEU A 256 9.20 5.75 46.41
CA LEU A 256 10.63 5.43 46.55
C LEU A 256 11.23 5.68 47.94
N ASN A 257 10.46 6.15 48.93
CA ASN A 257 10.95 6.50 50.26
C ASN A 257 11.27 5.31 51.18
N ASP A 258 10.86 4.06 50.87
CA ASP A 258 11.26 2.86 51.63
C ASP A 258 11.94 1.83 50.74
N THR A 259 13.26 1.72 50.88
CA THR A 259 14.12 0.81 50.10
C THR A 259 14.05 -0.66 50.56
N ARG A 260 13.05 -1.04 51.37
CA ARG A 260 12.80 -2.42 51.80
C ARG A 260 11.43 -3.00 51.41
N SER A 261 10.59 -2.27 50.66
CA SER A 261 9.31 -2.81 50.17
C SER A 261 8.98 -2.40 48.74
N ASP A 262 9.16 -3.33 47.79
CA ASP A 262 8.57 -3.29 46.42
C ASP A 262 7.03 -3.50 46.44
N ILE A 263 6.34 -2.99 47.46
CA ILE A 263 4.89 -3.09 47.62
C ILE A 263 4.27 -1.84 46.96
N PRO A 264 3.54 -1.98 45.84
CA PRO A 264 2.87 -0.84 45.22
C PRO A 264 1.74 -0.34 46.11
N VAL A 265 1.58 0.98 46.19
CA VAL A 265 0.52 1.66 46.97
C VAL A 265 -0.86 1.35 46.36
N GLU A 266 -0.92 1.28 45.03
CA GLU A 266 -2.13 1.05 44.25
C GLU A 266 -1.72 0.43 42.90
N ARG A 267 -2.56 -0.45 42.34
CA ARG A 267 -2.45 -0.92 40.96
C ARG A 267 -3.72 -0.59 40.20
N LEU A 268 -3.57 0.00 39.02
CA LEU A 268 -4.62 0.49 38.15
C LEU A 268 -4.56 -0.25 36.81
N SER A 269 -5.72 -0.43 36.17
CA SER A 269 -5.94 -1.36 35.07
C SER A 269 -6.77 -0.73 33.92
N SER A 270 -7.07 -1.51 32.88
CA SER A 270 -7.91 -1.05 31.75
C SER A 270 -9.25 -0.49 32.24
N GLY A 271 -9.56 0.76 31.84
CA GLY A 271 -10.73 1.53 32.28
C GLY A 271 -10.44 2.53 33.41
N ASP A 272 -9.40 2.29 34.22
CA ASP A 272 -9.02 3.19 35.32
C ASP A 272 -8.31 4.47 34.82
N TYR A 273 -8.19 5.46 35.71
CA TYR A 273 -7.61 6.77 35.43
C TYR A 273 -6.69 7.22 36.55
N PHE A 274 -5.78 8.16 36.26
CA PHE A 274 -4.87 8.72 37.26
C PHE A 274 -4.37 10.13 36.89
N GLY A 275 -3.85 10.85 37.89
CA GLY A 275 -3.30 12.20 37.74
C GLY A 275 -4.30 13.36 37.91
N ASP A 276 -5.58 13.02 38.13
CA ASP A 276 -6.70 13.91 38.47
C ASP A 276 -6.40 14.89 39.61
N ILE A 277 -5.88 14.40 40.73
CA ILE A 277 -5.56 15.16 41.94
C ILE A 277 -4.68 16.39 41.62
N SER A 278 -3.65 16.22 40.79
CA SER A 278 -2.71 17.30 40.47
C SER A 278 -3.32 18.34 39.52
N VAL A 279 -4.07 17.87 38.53
CA VAL A 279 -4.68 18.74 37.50
C VAL A 279 -5.80 19.58 38.10
N LEU A 280 -6.65 19.00 38.94
CA LEU A 280 -7.86 19.63 39.50
C LEU A 280 -7.62 20.38 40.81
N LEU A 281 -6.72 19.89 41.69
CA LEU A 281 -6.49 20.48 43.01
C LEU A 281 -5.19 21.30 43.11
N ASN A 282 -4.48 21.49 41.98
CA ASN A 282 -3.20 22.24 41.89
C ASN A 282 -2.12 21.72 42.86
N LYS A 283 -1.94 20.39 42.93
CA LYS A 283 -0.94 19.75 43.80
C LYS A 283 0.11 19.00 43.00
N ALA A 284 1.34 18.93 43.52
CA ALA A 284 2.38 18.07 42.98
C ALA A 284 1.92 16.59 42.92
N ARG A 285 2.51 15.79 42.03
CA ARG A 285 2.22 14.35 41.92
C ARG A 285 2.49 13.66 43.26
N ALA A 286 1.48 12.95 43.79
CA ALA A 286 1.54 12.39 45.14
C ALA A 286 2.44 11.15 45.29
N ALA A 287 2.65 10.41 44.20
CA ALA A 287 3.43 9.16 44.11
C ALA A 287 4.13 9.08 42.75
N ASP A 288 5.05 8.14 42.58
CA ASP A 288 5.63 7.78 41.29
C ASP A 288 4.66 6.86 40.50
N ALA A 289 4.52 7.03 39.20
CA ALA A 289 3.66 6.18 38.36
C ALA A 289 4.49 5.34 37.39
N ARG A 290 4.54 4.01 37.59
CA ARG A 290 5.34 3.07 36.79
C ARG A 290 4.44 2.11 36.00
N ALA A 291 4.80 1.85 34.75
CA ALA A 291 4.14 0.84 33.93
C ALA A 291 4.58 -0.58 34.36
N VAL A 292 3.64 -1.50 34.64
CA VAL A 292 3.95 -2.90 34.99
C VAL A 292 4.03 -3.76 33.73
N THR A 293 3.06 -3.60 32.84
CA THR A 293 3.03 -4.20 31.51
C THR A 293 3.43 -3.17 30.45
N ALA A 294 3.36 -3.54 29.17
CA ALA A 294 3.16 -2.52 28.13
C ALA A 294 1.77 -1.88 28.33
N ILE A 295 1.64 -0.58 28.04
CA ILE A 295 0.43 0.19 28.35
C ILE A 295 0.08 1.10 27.18
N GLU A 296 -1.21 1.17 26.87
CA GLU A 296 -1.79 2.17 25.98
C GLU A 296 -2.76 3.01 26.78
N LEU A 297 -2.62 4.33 26.71
CA LEU A 297 -3.44 5.28 27.46
C LEU A 297 -3.76 6.52 26.63
N TYR A 298 -4.84 7.22 26.98
CA TYR A 298 -5.08 8.59 26.53
C TYR A 298 -4.52 9.59 27.55
N ILE A 299 -3.80 10.59 27.06
CA ILE A 299 -3.41 11.78 27.81
C ILE A 299 -4.39 12.91 27.48
N LEU A 300 -4.81 13.67 28.49
CA LEU A 300 -5.51 14.93 28.32
C LEU A 300 -4.83 16.04 29.13
N ARG A 301 -4.44 17.12 28.44
CA ARG A 301 -3.75 18.26 29.05
C ARG A 301 -4.73 19.15 29.81
N LYS A 302 -4.32 19.64 30.98
CA LYS A 302 -5.08 20.55 31.86
C LYS A 302 -5.63 21.77 31.13
N SER A 303 -4.85 22.37 30.24
CA SER A 303 -5.26 23.49 29.39
C SER A 303 -6.52 23.20 28.57
N ASP A 304 -6.69 21.95 28.13
CA ASP A 304 -7.70 21.56 27.14
C ASP A 304 -8.88 20.85 27.80
N PHE A 305 -8.66 20.19 28.94
CA PHE A 305 -9.71 19.83 29.89
C PHE A 305 -10.44 21.08 30.43
N ILE A 306 -9.72 22.12 30.88
CA ILE A 306 -10.34 23.36 31.38
C ILE A 306 -11.19 24.04 30.28
N LYS A 307 -10.69 24.11 29.04
CA LYS A 307 -11.47 24.63 27.88
C LYS A 307 -12.73 23.81 27.57
N ALA A 308 -12.72 22.50 27.83
CA ALA A 308 -13.91 21.66 27.65
C ALA A 308 -14.91 21.88 28.79
N VAL A 309 -14.43 21.94 30.04
CA VAL A 309 -15.27 22.14 31.23
C VAL A 309 -15.85 23.55 31.30
N SER A 310 -15.19 24.58 30.76
CA SER A 310 -15.75 25.94 30.69
C SER A 310 -17.04 26.05 29.87
N SER A 311 -17.30 25.10 28.96
CA SER A 311 -18.56 25.00 28.22
C SER A 311 -19.68 24.28 29.01
N PHE A 312 -19.34 23.57 30.09
CA PHE A 312 -20.27 22.77 30.90
C PHE A 312 -20.04 23.01 32.42
N PRO A 313 -20.36 24.20 32.96
CA PRO A 313 -20.02 24.57 34.34
C PRO A 313 -20.51 23.57 35.40
N ASN A 314 -21.66 22.95 35.17
CA ASN A 314 -22.26 21.94 36.07
C ASN A 314 -21.33 20.74 36.33
N LEU A 315 -20.44 20.39 35.39
CA LEU A 315 -19.49 19.30 35.54
C LEU A 315 -18.24 19.70 36.35
N GLN A 316 -17.94 21.00 36.46
CA GLN A 316 -16.73 21.48 37.13
C GLN A 316 -16.72 21.11 38.61
N GLN A 317 -17.87 21.22 39.29
CA GLN A 317 -18.02 20.78 40.67
C GLN A 317 -17.89 19.25 40.81
N HIS A 318 -18.56 18.49 39.94
CA HIS A 318 -18.52 17.03 39.94
C HIS A 318 -17.09 16.48 39.80
N PHE A 319 -16.31 16.97 38.85
CA PHE A 319 -14.90 16.56 38.69
C PHE A 319 -14.05 16.93 39.92
N LYS A 320 -14.27 18.10 40.53
CA LYS A 320 -13.56 18.51 41.75
C LYS A 320 -13.88 17.59 42.94
N GLU A 321 -15.15 17.26 43.15
CA GLU A 321 -15.59 16.32 44.19
C GLU A 321 -14.99 14.92 43.97
N MET A 322 -14.87 14.45 42.72
CA MET A 322 -14.17 13.20 42.41
C MET A 322 -12.68 13.26 42.77
N ALA A 323 -11.96 14.32 42.42
CA ALA A 323 -10.54 14.45 42.79
C ALA A 323 -10.30 14.58 44.30
N GLU A 324 -11.21 15.21 45.03
CA GLU A 324 -11.18 15.26 46.50
C GLU A 324 -11.45 13.87 47.12
N LYS A 325 -12.34 13.08 46.50
CA LYS A 325 -12.57 11.67 46.84
C LYS A 325 -11.34 10.80 46.55
N SER A 326 -10.71 10.92 45.38
CA SER A 326 -9.44 10.25 45.04
C SER A 326 -8.36 10.57 46.08
N LEU A 327 -8.20 11.86 46.42
CA LEU A 327 -7.21 12.32 47.40
C LEU A 327 -7.47 11.74 48.81
N SER A 328 -8.72 11.67 49.25
CA SER A 328 -9.06 11.06 50.55
C SER A 328 -8.80 9.55 50.58
N GLN A 329 -9.15 8.81 49.52
CA GLN A 329 -8.84 7.38 49.43
C GLN A 329 -7.33 7.11 49.45
N LEU A 330 -6.55 7.91 48.71
CA LEU A 330 -5.10 7.79 48.65
C LEU A 330 -4.45 8.13 50.00
N LYS A 331 -4.97 9.13 50.73
CA LYS A 331 -4.62 9.40 52.14
C LYS A 331 -4.90 8.22 53.07
N THR A 332 -6.04 7.55 52.92
CA THR A 332 -6.39 6.38 53.76
C THR A 332 -5.53 5.16 53.46
N LYS A 333 -5.16 4.92 52.19
CA LYS A 333 -4.31 3.79 51.79
C LYS A 333 -2.82 4.01 52.14
N ALA A 334 -2.33 5.24 52.08
CA ALA A 334 -0.94 5.58 52.36
C ALA A 334 -0.79 6.91 53.14
N PRO A 335 -0.97 6.89 54.48
CA PRO A 335 -0.83 8.09 55.32
C PRO A 335 0.54 8.78 55.17
N LEU A 336 1.60 7.98 55.07
CA LEU A 336 3.01 8.39 54.95
C LEU A 336 3.35 9.24 53.69
N LEU A 337 2.40 9.47 52.79
CA LEU A 337 2.59 10.34 51.63
C LEU A 337 2.38 11.82 51.92
N PHE A 338 1.73 12.18 53.05
CA PHE A 338 1.19 13.53 53.29
C PHE A 338 1.76 14.27 54.51
N ASP A 339 2.64 13.66 55.30
CA ASP A 339 3.24 14.28 56.47
C ASP A 339 4.37 15.26 56.09
N THR A 340 4.00 16.51 55.78
CA THR A 340 4.75 17.71 56.17
C THR A 340 3.87 18.96 56.02
N GLU A 341 3.24 19.40 57.11
CA GLU A 341 2.66 20.75 57.18
C GLU A 341 3.74 21.78 57.54
N THR A 342 3.88 22.82 56.72
CA THR A 342 3.74 24.22 57.16
C THR A 342 3.29 25.05 55.95
N GLY A 343 2.46 26.08 56.07
CA GLY A 343 1.84 26.60 57.28
C GLY A 343 1.70 28.12 57.22
N LYS A 344 0.81 28.64 56.37
CA LYS A 344 0.36 30.03 56.41
C LYS A 344 -0.99 30.21 55.72
N THR A 345 -1.98 30.57 56.51
CA THR A 345 -3.20 31.23 56.03
C THR A 345 -2.88 32.66 55.63
N ASP A 346 -3.53 33.16 54.58
CA ASP A 346 -4.18 34.47 54.64
C ASP A 346 -5.27 34.57 53.56
N SER A 347 -6.23 35.46 53.79
CA SER A 347 -7.33 35.75 52.87
C SER A 347 -7.19 37.14 52.25
N LEU A 348 -8.13 37.46 51.34
CA LEU A 348 -8.51 38.79 50.85
C LEU A 348 -7.91 39.30 49.53
N MET A 349 -8.84 39.39 48.57
CA MET A 349 -9.16 40.61 47.81
C MET A 349 -8.37 40.98 46.54
N LEU A 350 -8.99 41.94 45.86
CA LEU A 350 -8.76 42.40 44.50
C LEU A 350 -7.68 43.50 44.40
N ASP A 351 -7.14 43.61 43.18
CA ASP A 351 -6.76 44.83 42.48
C ASP A 351 -5.40 45.56 42.66
N GLN A 352 -4.86 45.91 41.47
CA GLN A 352 -4.20 47.17 41.08
C GLN A 352 -2.74 47.52 41.46
N THR A 353 -2.15 48.28 40.51
CA THR A 353 -0.94 49.13 40.56
C THR A 353 0.46 48.53 40.39
N SER A 354 0.79 48.40 39.10
CA SER A 354 2.10 48.41 38.45
C SER A 354 3.17 49.43 38.93
N LYS A 355 4.45 49.04 38.77
CA LYS A 355 5.62 49.82 38.30
C LYS A 355 6.67 48.83 37.78
N ILE A 356 7.09 48.84 36.49
CA ILE A 356 7.99 49.79 35.80
C ILE A 356 9.43 49.71 36.37
N LYS A 357 10.54 49.44 35.63
CA LYS A 357 10.91 49.05 34.23
C LYS A 357 12.47 48.80 34.24
N PRO A 358 13.23 48.74 33.12
CA PRO A 358 13.09 48.03 31.83
C PRO A 358 14.37 47.25 31.37
N SER A 359 14.22 46.31 30.42
CA SER A 359 15.10 46.07 29.25
C SER A 359 14.88 44.65 28.69
N SER A 360 15.05 44.35 27.40
CA SER A 360 14.80 45.20 26.22
C SER A 360 14.22 44.31 25.11
N VAL A 361 13.36 44.86 24.26
CA VAL A 361 12.75 44.13 23.14
C VAL A 361 13.70 44.11 21.95
N CYS A 362 13.86 42.95 21.29
CA CYS A 362 13.81 42.90 19.83
C CYS A 362 13.53 41.49 19.28
N SER A 363 13.00 41.46 18.07
CA SER A 363 12.71 40.28 17.26
C SER A 363 13.54 40.31 15.97
N THR A 364 13.67 39.15 15.30
CA THR A 364 13.94 38.98 13.85
C THR A 364 15.10 39.76 13.18
N THR A 365 16.06 39.03 12.59
CA THR A 365 16.37 39.00 11.13
C THR A 365 17.52 38.00 10.84
N SER A 366 18.03 37.93 9.61
CA SER A 366 18.81 36.82 9.04
C SER A 366 20.22 37.19 8.52
N ASP A 367 21.01 36.13 8.32
CA ASP A 367 22.12 35.95 7.34
C ASP A 367 23.51 36.60 7.52
N GLN A 368 24.53 35.75 7.33
CA GLN A 368 25.94 35.98 6.88
C GLN A 368 26.92 36.75 7.80
N ASP A 369 28.26 36.52 7.76
CA ASP A 369 29.04 35.28 7.48
C ASP A 369 30.43 35.33 8.25
N PRO A 370 31.67 35.04 7.76
CA PRO A 370 32.54 34.14 8.54
C PRO A 370 33.91 34.68 9.03
N THR A 371 34.52 33.88 9.92
CA THR A 371 35.97 33.69 10.19
C THR A 371 36.87 34.84 10.69
N LEU A 372 37.51 34.60 11.83
CA LEU A 372 38.97 34.80 12.04
C LEU A 372 39.55 33.65 12.91
N LEU A 373 40.84 33.38 12.75
CA LEU A 373 41.67 32.28 13.32
C LEU A 373 43.03 32.87 13.80
N PRO A 374 44.09 32.12 14.19
CA PRO A 374 44.28 30.67 14.51
C PRO A 374 44.71 30.50 16.02
N GLN A 375 45.57 29.61 16.57
CA GLN A 375 46.62 28.65 16.15
C GLN A 375 46.82 27.44 17.13
N THR A 376 47.48 26.39 16.63
CA THR A 376 48.50 25.45 17.21
C THR A 376 48.43 24.86 18.65
N ALA A 377 48.99 23.67 18.94
CA ALA A 377 49.25 22.45 18.13
C ALA A 377 49.75 21.24 18.99
N ALA A 378 49.07 20.08 18.89
CA ALA A 378 49.57 18.70 19.10
C ALA A 378 48.44 17.71 18.68
N SER A 379 48.46 17.05 17.52
CA SER A 379 49.16 15.80 17.14
C SER A 379 48.67 14.53 17.88
N ALA A 380 48.49 13.34 17.28
CA ALA A 380 48.21 12.89 15.89
C ALA A 380 47.67 11.43 16.01
N PHE A 381 46.61 10.95 15.36
CA PHE A 381 46.39 10.55 13.95
C PHE A 381 44.85 10.40 13.77
N ARG A 382 44.14 10.93 12.77
CA ARG A 382 44.11 10.65 11.31
C ARG A 382 43.79 9.19 10.92
N GLY A 383 42.61 8.98 10.29
CA GLY A 383 42.22 7.71 9.66
C GLY A 383 40.71 7.53 9.41
N ASN A 384 40.14 8.28 8.45
CA ASN A 384 38.97 8.02 7.58
C ASN A 384 37.78 7.11 8.05
N GLU A 385 36.50 7.37 7.81
CA GLU A 385 35.74 8.56 7.35
C GLU A 385 34.21 8.27 7.47
N THR A 386 33.34 9.27 7.22
CA THR A 386 31.88 9.13 6.99
C THR A 386 31.03 8.51 8.13
N ARG A 387 30.56 9.34 9.08
CA ARG A 387 29.55 8.90 10.07
C ARG A 387 28.15 8.82 9.43
N LYS A 388 27.85 7.67 8.82
CA LYS A 388 26.59 7.32 8.15
C LYS A 388 25.35 7.73 8.98
N ARG A 389 24.38 8.41 8.35
CA ARG A 389 23.00 8.48 8.89
C ARG A 389 22.44 7.06 8.97
N ARG A 390 22.17 6.55 10.17
CA ARG A 390 21.50 5.26 10.36
C ARG A 390 20.02 5.41 10.00
N ALA A 391 19.53 4.62 9.05
CA ALA A 391 18.13 4.22 9.05
C ALA A 391 17.93 3.20 10.19
N SER A 392 16.87 3.35 10.97
CA SER A 392 16.56 2.46 12.10
C SER A 392 16.07 1.10 11.61
N VAL A 393 16.57 0.03 12.25
CA VAL A 393 16.19 -1.35 11.95
C VAL A 393 15.11 -1.81 12.93
N ALA A 394 13.97 -2.20 12.37
CA ALA A 394 12.94 -3.07 12.96
C ALA A 394 12.35 -3.85 11.76
N VAL A 395 12.32 -5.19 11.66
CA VAL A 395 12.29 -6.28 12.66
C VAL A 395 10.98 -6.27 13.48
N TRP A 396 10.65 -7.44 14.03
CA TRP A 396 9.37 -7.84 14.65
C TRP A 396 8.26 -8.24 13.65
N SER A 397 7.52 -9.33 13.84
CA SER A 397 7.82 -10.62 14.52
C SER A 397 6.67 -11.60 14.28
N ASP A 398 6.93 -12.82 13.81
CA ASP A 398 5.95 -13.91 13.84
C ASP A 398 5.96 -14.57 15.24
N PRO A 399 4.84 -14.57 16.00
CA PRO A 399 4.76 -15.21 17.31
C PRO A 399 5.11 -16.71 17.32
N TYR A 400 4.87 -17.43 16.22
CA TYR A 400 5.17 -18.86 16.10
C TYR A 400 6.69 -19.11 15.99
N LEU A 401 7.44 -18.21 15.36
CA LEU A 401 8.90 -18.29 15.29
C LEU A 401 9.57 -17.99 16.64
N VAL A 402 9.03 -17.04 17.41
CA VAL A 402 9.54 -16.73 18.76
C VAL A 402 9.36 -17.92 19.71
N ALA A 403 8.21 -18.63 19.62
CA ALA A 403 7.97 -19.84 20.41
C ALA A 403 8.93 -21.00 20.07
N LEU A 404 9.38 -21.10 18.82
CA LEU A 404 10.41 -22.07 18.40
C LEU A 404 11.80 -21.67 18.87
N ALA A 405 12.20 -20.41 18.68
CA ALA A 405 13.52 -19.90 19.10
C ALA A 405 13.76 -20.08 20.61
N ASN A 406 12.75 -19.72 21.43
CA ASN A 406 12.84 -19.83 22.89
C ASN A 406 12.90 -21.28 23.42
N ARG A 407 12.60 -22.27 22.59
CA ARG A 407 12.68 -23.70 22.98
C ARG A 407 14.10 -24.26 22.89
N ASN A 408 14.94 -23.70 22.02
CA ASN A 408 16.34 -24.13 21.83
C ASN A 408 17.31 -23.44 22.81
N LEU A 409 16.96 -22.27 23.34
CA LEU A 409 17.81 -21.47 24.25
C LEU A 409 17.98 -22.05 25.67
N LYS A 410 17.40 -23.21 25.99
CA LYS A 410 17.52 -23.87 27.31
C LYS A 410 18.46 -25.07 27.38
N GLN A 411 19.16 -25.42 26.29
CA GLN A 411 20.13 -26.54 26.29
C GLN A 411 21.60 -26.13 26.11
N THR A 412 21.91 -24.86 25.81
CA THR A 412 23.28 -24.43 25.46
C THR A 412 24.13 -23.89 26.61
N ASN A 413 23.53 -23.57 27.77
CA ASN A 413 24.21 -22.82 28.84
C ASN A 413 24.89 -23.70 29.92
N SER A 414 24.95 -25.01 29.74
CA SER A 414 25.50 -25.96 30.72
C SER A 414 26.89 -26.54 30.37
N GLU A 415 27.43 -26.30 29.18
CA GLU A 415 28.64 -27.00 28.68
C GLU A 415 29.86 -26.09 28.41
N GLN A 416 29.75 -24.76 28.50
CA GLN A 416 30.84 -23.82 28.18
C GLN A 416 31.71 -23.39 29.39
N GLN A 417 31.84 -24.24 30.41
CA GLN A 417 32.82 -24.06 31.51
C GLN A 417 33.72 -25.28 31.72
N ALA A 418 34.29 -25.81 30.63
CA ALA A 418 35.41 -26.74 30.66
C ALA A 418 36.39 -26.48 29.49
N ASN A 419 37.66 -26.85 29.70
CA ASN A 419 38.70 -26.98 28.66
C ASN A 419 39.13 -25.71 27.91
N LEU A 420 39.68 -24.74 28.65
CA LEU A 420 40.81 -23.95 28.16
C LEU A 420 42.12 -24.65 28.58
N LYS A 421 42.76 -25.42 27.70
CA LYS A 421 44.21 -25.70 27.78
C LYS A 421 44.81 -26.38 26.53
N GLU A 422 46.06 -25.95 26.26
CA GLU A 422 47.13 -26.61 25.53
C GLU A 422 47.05 -26.79 23.98
N ASN A 423 48.14 -26.35 23.33
CA ASN A 423 48.41 -26.52 21.91
C ASN A 423 49.05 -27.89 21.64
N SER A 424 48.80 -28.47 20.46
CA SER A 424 49.87 -29.11 19.68
C SER A 424 49.46 -29.32 18.22
N VAL A 425 50.44 -29.26 17.31
CA VAL A 425 50.24 -29.51 15.88
C VAL A 425 50.11 -31.01 15.64
N SER A 426 49.00 -31.46 15.07
CA SER A 426 48.95 -32.74 14.35
C SER A 426 47.96 -32.70 13.20
N THR A 427 48.40 -33.16 12.02
CA THR A 427 47.54 -33.39 10.86
C THR A 427 46.65 -34.60 11.10
N LYS A 428 45.33 -34.40 11.18
CA LYS A 428 44.35 -35.49 11.20
C LYS A 428 43.25 -35.26 10.18
N THR A 429 43.11 -36.22 9.28
CA THR A 429 42.05 -36.32 8.29
C THR A 429 40.69 -36.47 8.99
N SER A 430 39.79 -35.51 8.78
CA SER A 430 38.39 -35.64 9.16
C SER A 430 37.70 -36.66 8.24
N LYS A 431 37.04 -37.65 8.84
CA LYS A 431 36.50 -38.82 8.13
C LYS A 431 35.45 -38.45 7.09
N SER A 432 35.48 -39.15 5.97
CA SER A 432 34.32 -39.26 5.08
C SER A 432 33.17 -39.98 5.80
N VAL A 433 31.93 -39.63 5.42
CA VAL A 433 30.76 -40.47 5.69
C VAL A 433 30.58 -41.34 4.45
N ASP A 434 31.02 -42.59 4.53
CA ASP A 434 31.13 -43.49 3.38
C ASP A 434 29.74 -44.06 2.98
N PHE A 435 29.03 -43.30 2.15
CA PHE A 435 27.82 -43.78 1.49
C PHE A 435 28.17 -44.74 0.34
N TYR A 436 28.20 -46.03 0.65
CA TYR A 436 28.28 -47.11 -0.35
C TYR A 436 26.96 -47.24 -1.13
N GLY A 437 26.76 -46.37 -2.13
CA GLY A 437 25.67 -46.44 -3.10
C GLY A 437 26.16 -46.97 -4.44
N ASP A 438 25.85 -48.22 -4.77
CA ASP A 438 26.43 -48.91 -5.93
C ASP A 438 25.79 -48.57 -7.28
N GLY A 439 26.60 -48.09 -8.21
CA GLY A 439 26.65 -48.63 -9.57
C GLY A 439 25.54 -48.31 -10.58
N ARG A 440 24.44 -47.62 -10.25
CA ARG A 440 23.34 -47.40 -11.24
C ARG A 440 23.40 -46.10 -12.05
N LEU A 441 23.93 -45.00 -11.49
CA LEU A 441 24.02 -43.71 -12.19
C LEU A 441 25.31 -43.54 -13.03
N THR A 442 26.15 -44.57 -13.07
CA THR A 442 27.31 -44.67 -13.99
C THR A 442 26.90 -44.94 -15.43
N LEU A 443 25.72 -45.52 -15.66
CA LEU A 443 25.16 -45.81 -16.99
C LEU A 443 24.77 -44.56 -17.79
N PHE A 444 24.57 -43.42 -17.12
CA PHE A 444 24.23 -42.17 -17.77
C PHE A 444 25.50 -41.37 -18.11
N ASN A 445 25.66 -41.03 -19.39
CA ASN A 445 26.67 -40.09 -19.84
C ASN A 445 26.30 -38.64 -19.42
N GLU A 446 27.25 -37.73 -19.53
CA GLU A 446 27.05 -36.32 -19.11
C GLU A 446 26.05 -35.56 -19.99
N GLU A 447 25.72 -36.09 -21.17
CA GLU A 447 24.69 -35.53 -22.04
C GLU A 447 23.29 -35.84 -21.54
N ILE A 448 23.00 -37.11 -21.20
CA ILE A 448 21.71 -37.50 -20.61
C ILE A 448 21.54 -36.85 -19.24
N LEU A 449 22.60 -36.75 -18.42
CA LEU A 449 22.52 -36.01 -17.16
C LEU A 449 22.25 -34.51 -17.38
N GLY A 450 22.79 -33.92 -18.45
CA GLY A 450 22.48 -32.54 -18.87
C GLY A 450 21.01 -32.37 -19.25
N LEU A 451 20.49 -33.24 -20.12
CA LEU A 451 19.09 -33.25 -20.55
C LEU A 451 18.12 -33.46 -19.38
N VAL A 452 18.47 -34.32 -18.41
CA VAL A 452 17.69 -34.49 -17.18
C VAL A 452 17.69 -33.21 -16.35
N VAL A 453 18.86 -32.59 -16.12
CA VAL A 453 18.97 -31.36 -15.30
C VAL A 453 18.32 -30.15 -15.95
N GLU A 454 18.27 -30.08 -17.29
CA GLU A 454 17.53 -29.04 -18.03
C GLU A 454 16.02 -29.05 -17.74
N HIS A 455 15.47 -30.21 -17.34
CA HIS A 455 14.05 -30.38 -16.98
C HIS A 455 13.78 -30.32 -15.46
N LEU A 456 14.78 -29.97 -14.63
CA LEU A 456 14.64 -29.86 -13.17
C LEU A 456 14.63 -28.40 -12.70
N ASP A 457 13.79 -28.10 -11.71
CA ASP A 457 13.83 -26.83 -10.99
C ASP A 457 15.11 -26.73 -10.12
N PHE A 458 15.50 -25.50 -9.78
CA PHE A 458 16.72 -25.23 -9.00
C PHE A 458 16.83 -26.07 -7.72
N LEU A 459 15.74 -26.26 -6.98
CA LEU A 459 15.75 -27.05 -5.74
C LEU A 459 15.91 -28.55 -6.02
N SER A 460 15.37 -29.06 -7.12
CA SER A 460 15.57 -30.45 -7.54
C SER A 460 16.99 -30.71 -8.07
N VAL A 461 17.66 -29.72 -8.68
CA VAL A 461 19.08 -29.83 -9.05
C VAL A 461 19.98 -29.92 -7.79
N LEU A 462 19.68 -29.13 -6.75
CA LEU A 462 20.38 -29.24 -5.46
C LEU A 462 20.13 -30.59 -4.77
N ARG A 463 18.91 -31.13 -4.86
CA ARG A 463 18.60 -32.49 -4.38
C ARG A 463 19.34 -33.56 -5.19
N PHE A 464 19.43 -33.42 -6.51
CA PHE A 464 20.20 -34.32 -7.38
C PHE A 464 21.70 -34.34 -6.99
N ALA A 465 22.30 -33.19 -6.70
CA ALA A 465 23.67 -33.08 -6.18
C ALA A 465 23.90 -33.78 -4.81
N ALA A 466 22.83 -34.09 -4.07
CA ALA A 466 22.91 -34.87 -2.84
C ALA A 466 22.85 -36.39 -3.07
N VAL A 467 22.34 -36.87 -4.21
CA VAL A 467 22.10 -38.31 -4.48
C VAL A 467 23.39 -39.13 -4.60
N SER A 468 24.43 -38.59 -5.24
CA SER A 468 25.72 -39.29 -5.36
C SER A 468 26.88 -38.32 -5.58
N LYS A 469 28.12 -38.80 -5.38
CA LYS A 469 29.32 -38.03 -5.71
C LYS A 469 29.35 -37.61 -7.19
N ARG A 470 29.05 -38.52 -8.12
CA ARG A 470 28.98 -38.23 -9.57
C ARG A 470 27.97 -37.12 -9.89
N CYS A 471 26.81 -37.14 -9.24
CA CYS A 471 25.81 -36.07 -9.39
C CYS A 471 26.30 -34.72 -8.86
N ARG A 472 27.02 -34.71 -7.73
CA ARG A 472 27.60 -33.50 -7.14
C ARG A 472 28.71 -32.90 -8.00
N ASP A 473 29.64 -33.74 -8.45
CA ASP A 473 30.74 -33.34 -9.31
C ASP A 473 30.19 -32.83 -10.66
N PHE A 474 29.19 -33.50 -11.23
CA PHE A 474 28.47 -33.03 -12.43
C PHE A 474 27.83 -31.64 -12.23
N VAL A 475 27.02 -31.46 -11.17
CA VAL A 475 26.38 -30.15 -10.89
C VAL A 475 27.42 -29.05 -10.69
N LYS A 476 28.55 -29.36 -10.06
CA LYS A 476 29.62 -28.38 -9.82
C LYS A 476 30.42 -28.00 -11.09
N TYR A 477 30.73 -28.95 -11.98
CA TYR A 477 31.73 -28.76 -13.04
C TYR A 477 31.22 -28.83 -14.50
N SER A 478 29.96 -29.20 -14.77
CA SER A 478 29.52 -29.62 -16.13
C SER A 478 29.28 -28.54 -17.21
N ASP A 479 29.23 -27.25 -16.87
CA ASP A 479 28.78 -26.13 -17.76
C ASP A 479 27.39 -26.20 -18.42
N LYS A 480 26.78 -27.37 -18.58
CA LYS A 480 25.35 -27.53 -18.95
C LYS A 480 24.40 -27.21 -17.78
N VAL A 481 24.88 -27.29 -16.55
CA VAL A 481 24.11 -27.07 -15.32
C VAL A 481 24.10 -25.58 -14.94
N PHE A 482 22.96 -25.10 -14.42
CA PHE A 482 22.72 -23.70 -14.01
C PHE A 482 22.91 -22.63 -15.11
N GLN A 483 22.80 -22.97 -16.40
CA GLN A 483 22.74 -21.95 -17.46
C GLN A 483 21.53 -21.01 -17.31
N LYS A 484 20.42 -21.56 -16.79
CA LYS A 484 19.24 -20.83 -16.32
C LYS A 484 19.04 -21.12 -14.83
N VAL A 485 18.69 -20.09 -14.05
CA VAL A 485 18.43 -20.21 -12.61
C VAL A 485 17.19 -19.40 -12.25
N ASP A 486 16.08 -20.10 -12.03
CA ASP A 486 14.88 -19.49 -11.44
C ASP A 486 14.93 -19.63 -9.91
N LEU A 487 14.93 -18.49 -9.23
CA LEU A 487 14.92 -18.37 -7.78
C LEU A 487 13.60 -17.80 -7.25
N SER A 488 12.63 -17.46 -8.12
CA SER A 488 11.35 -16.86 -7.76
C SER A 488 10.51 -17.72 -6.81
N HIS A 489 10.57 -19.05 -6.95
CA HIS A 489 9.95 -20.01 -6.04
C HIS A 489 10.46 -19.93 -4.58
N LEU A 490 11.62 -19.29 -4.35
CA LEU A 490 12.24 -19.09 -3.05
C LEU A 490 12.14 -17.64 -2.55
N ASN A 491 11.32 -16.80 -3.20
CA ASN A 491 11.11 -15.37 -2.93
C ASN A 491 11.03 -14.95 -1.44
N LYS A 492 10.35 -15.72 -0.59
CA LYS A 492 10.20 -15.47 0.85
C LYS A 492 11.41 -15.86 1.71
N ARG A 493 12.41 -16.52 1.13
CA ARG A 493 13.61 -17.04 1.81
C ARG A 493 14.91 -16.43 1.30
N ILE A 494 14.88 -15.76 0.15
CA ILE A 494 16.08 -15.13 -0.43
C ILE A 494 16.38 -13.82 0.28
N THR A 495 17.51 -13.84 0.98
CA THR A 495 18.19 -12.71 1.60
C THR A 495 19.63 -12.68 1.09
N ASP A 496 20.35 -11.59 1.34
CA ASP A 496 21.74 -11.43 0.87
C ASP A 496 22.67 -12.57 1.36
N GLU A 497 22.46 -13.10 2.57
CA GLU A 497 23.16 -14.28 3.13
C GLU A 497 22.94 -15.57 2.33
N VAL A 498 21.72 -15.77 1.82
CA VAL A 498 21.35 -16.92 0.99
C VAL A 498 21.92 -16.76 -0.42
N ILE A 499 22.01 -15.53 -0.93
CA ILE A 499 22.67 -15.22 -2.20
C ILE A 499 24.16 -15.55 -2.14
N GLU A 500 24.88 -15.21 -1.07
CA GLU A 500 26.30 -15.58 -0.90
C GLU A 500 26.52 -17.10 -0.99
N SER A 501 25.64 -17.88 -0.36
CA SER A 501 25.67 -19.35 -0.47
C SER A 501 25.39 -19.84 -1.89
N ILE A 502 24.43 -19.21 -2.58
CA ILE A 502 24.03 -19.55 -3.96
C ILE A 502 25.13 -19.20 -4.98
N VAL A 503 25.83 -18.08 -4.81
CA VAL A 503 26.96 -17.65 -5.66
C VAL A 503 28.05 -18.73 -5.73
N SER A 504 28.30 -19.46 -4.64
CA SER A 504 29.29 -20.56 -4.62
C SER A 504 28.94 -21.78 -5.50
N LEU A 505 27.72 -21.81 -6.06
CA LEU A 505 27.20 -22.86 -6.95
C LEU A 505 26.98 -22.34 -8.39
N ILE A 506 26.66 -21.05 -8.52
CA ILE A 506 26.40 -20.30 -9.76
C ILE A 506 27.70 -19.60 -10.21
N ASP A 507 28.75 -20.38 -10.42
CA ASP A 507 30.08 -19.89 -10.81
C ASP A 507 30.16 -19.57 -12.32
N GLY A 508 30.02 -18.30 -12.73
CA GLY A 508 30.43 -17.77 -14.05
C GLY A 508 29.61 -18.13 -15.30
N ARG A 509 29.14 -19.38 -15.43
CA ARG A 509 28.49 -19.98 -16.63
C ARG A 509 27.01 -19.60 -16.86
N THR A 510 26.39 -18.89 -15.93
CA THR A 510 24.94 -18.62 -15.96
C THR A 510 24.58 -17.47 -16.91
N LYS A 511 23.58 -17.73 -17.76
CA LYS A 511 23.08 -16.82 -18.80
C LYS A 511 21.74 -16.19 -18.44
N GLN A 512 20.91 -16.86 -17.64
CA GLN A 512 19.57 -16.37 -17.30
C GLN A 512 19.30 -16.52 -15.80
N ILE A 513 18.88 -15.44 -15.12
CA ILE A 513 18.47 -15.48 -13.71
C ILE A 513 17.11 -14.81 -13.54
N SER A 514 16.20 -15.45 -12.81
CA SER A 514 15.02 -14.78 -12.24
C SER A 514 15.13 -14.68 -10.73
N LEU A 515 15.00 -13.46 -10.22
CA LEU A 515 14.74 -13.12 -8.82
C LEU A 515 13.30 -12.63 -8.64
N SER A 516 12.35 -13.03 -9.50
CA SER A 516 10.96 -12.55 -9.45
C SER A 516 10.40 -12.61 -8.03
N GLN A 517 9.85 -11.49 -7.57
CA GLN A 517 9.21 -11.32 -6.25
C GLN A 517 10.16 -11.49 -5.05
N CYS A 518 11.49 -11.51 -5.21
CA CYS A 518 12.44 -11.59 -4.10
C CYS A 518 12.49 -10.28 -3.29
N PHE A 519 11.48 -10.05 -2.46
CA PHE A 519 11.26 -8.76 -1.78
C PHE A 519 12.38 -8.34 -0.81
N TYR A 520 13.24 -9.27 -0.38
CA TYR A 520 14.24 -9.05 0.68
C TYR A 520 15.69 -8.94 0.20
N ILE A 521 15.98 -9.11 -1.11
CA ILE A 521 17.34 -8.90 -1.64
C ILE A 521 17.66 -7.40 -1.71
N THR A 522 18.85 -7.01 -1.26
CA THR A 522 19.30 -5.60 -1.30
C THR A 522 20.37 -5.36 -2.38
N ASP A 523 20.73 -4.10 -2.59
CA ASP A 523 21.85 -3.71 -3.47
C ASP A 523 23.17 -4.44 -3.12
N VAL A 524 23.32 -4.97 -1.90
CA VAL A 524 24.52 -5.70 -1.46
C VAL A 524 24.52 -7.14 -1.96
N GLY A 525 23.48 -7.92 -1.65
CA GLY A 525 23.34 -9.30 -2.15
C GLY A 525 23.23 -9.34 -3.68
N PHE A 526 22.45 -8.44 -4.28
CA PHE A 526 22.36 -8.34 -5.73
C PHE A 526 23.70 -8.02 -6.39
N LYS A 527 24.52 -7.15 -5.78
CA LYS A 527 25.88 -6.89 -6.24
C LYS A 527 26.74 -8.17 -6.23
N GLN A 528 26.74 -8.93 -5.13
CA GLN A 528 27.52 -10.17 -5.01
C GLN A 528 27.12 -11.20 -6.08
N LEU A 529 25.82 -11.32 -6.37
CA LEU A 529 25.30 -12.18 -7.43
C LEU A 529 25.81 -11.74 -8.82
N VAL A 530 25.63 -10.48 -9.15
CA VAL A 530 25.95 -9.94 -10.48
C VAL A 530 27.45 -9.93 -10.77
N GLU A 531 28.31 -9.71 -9.76
CA GLU A 531 29.77 -9.84 -9.90
C GLU A 531 30.22 -11.28 -10.18
N SER A 532 29.39 -12.31 -9.93
CA SER A 532 29.73 -13.73 -10.23
C SER A 532 29.22 -14.24 -11.59
N VAL A 533 28.41 -13.48 -12.33
CA VAL A 533 27.79 -13.92 -13.60
C VAL A 533 28.05 -12.97 -14.79
N PRO A 534 29.31 -12.81 -15.23
CA PRO A 534 29.66 -11.89 -16.34
C PRO A 534 29.11 -12.32 -17.72
N LEU A 535 28.59 -13.55 -17.84
CA LEU A 535 27.96 -14.09 -19.06
C LEU A 535 26.43 -13.96 -19.08
N LEU A 536 25.84 -13.20 -18.14
CA LEU A 536 24.41 -12.99 -18.04
C LEU A 536 23.85 -12.28 -19.29
N GLU A 537 22.88 -12.94 -19.92
CA GLU A 537 22.15 -12.50 -21.12
C GLU A 537 20.72 -12.05 -20.78
N ALA A 538 20.09 -12.65 -19.76
CA ALA A 538 18.74 -12.27 -19.29
C ALA A 538 18.63 -12.17 -17.76
N MET A 539 17.96 -11.13 -17.26
CA MET A 539 17.72 -10.90 -15.85
C MET A 539 16.25 -10.50 -15.57
N ASP A 540 15.57 -11.22 -14.70
CA ASP A 540 14.26 -10.82 -14.16
C ASP A 540 14.40 -10.35 -12.70
N LEU A 541 14.02 -9.10 -12.45
CA LEU A 541 13.97 -8.42 -11.15
C LEU A 541 12.56 -7.97 -10.77
N ASN A 542 11.51 -8.45 -11.45
CA ASN A 542 10.13 -8.05 -11.20
C ASN A 542 9.80 -8.08 -9.70
N SER A 543 9.33 -6.95 -9.18
CA SER A 543 8.92 -6.76 -7.79
C SER A 543 10.04 -6.89 -6.75
N CYS A 544 11.32 -6.74 -7.13
CA CYS A 544 12.46 -6.62 -6.20
C CYS A 544 12.49 -5.24 -5.51
N TRP A 545 11.51 -4.97 -4.64
CA TRP A 545 11.22 -3.62 -4.10
C TRP A 545 12.35 -2.96 -3.30
N LEU A 546 13.36 -3.70 -2.85
CA LEU A 546 14.46 -3.15 -2.07
C LEU A 546 15.62 -2.59 -2.91
N LEU A 547 15.80 -3.05 -4.15
CA LEU A 547 16.89 -2.61 -5.04
C LEU A 547 16.73 -1.14 -5.45
N THR A 548 17.85 -0.44 -5.66
CA THR A 548 17.90 0.98 -6.04
C THR A 548 18.69 1.21 -7.33
N ASP A 549 18.78 2.46 -7.78
CA ASP A 549 19.60 2.87 -8.94
C ASP A 549 21.05 2.34 -8.90
N LYS A 550 21.61 2.13 -7.69
CA LYS A 550 22.94 1.52 -7.49
C LYS A 550 23.06 0.11 -8.06
N SER A 551 21.97 -0.67 -7.98
CA SER A 551 21.92 -2.01 -8.58
C SER A 551 22.02 -1.94 -10.09
N MET A 552 21.44 -0.90 -10.73
CA MET A 552 21.52 -0.71 -12.18
C MET A 552 22.93 -0.34 -12.64
N ALA A 553 23.62 0.56 -11.92
CA ALA A 553 25.03 0.86 -12.18
C ALA A 553 25.93 -0.39 -12.02
N THR A 554 25.64 -1.24 -11.03
CA THR A 554 26.36 -2.50 -10.80
C THR A 554 26.10 -3.52 -11.91
N LEU A 555 24.87 -3.59 -12.42
CA LEU A 555 24.47 -4.45 -13.53
C LEU A 555 25.20 -4.09 -14.83
N ALA A 556 25.30 -2.80 -15.17
CA ALA A 556 26.04 -2.32 -16.33
C ALA A 556 27.57 -2.48 -16.21
N LEU A 557 28.11 -2.48 -14.98
CA LEU A 557 29.53 -2.71 -14.73
C LEU A 557 29.96 -4.17 -14.98
N SER A 558 29.11 -5.13 -14.59
CA SER A 558 29.48 -6.55 -14.52
C SER A 558 28.91 -7.44 -15.63
N CYS A 559 27.75 -7.10 -16.21
CA CYS A 559 27.04 -7.94 -17.20
C CYS A 559 26.93 -7.27 -18.58
N PRO A 560 28.04 -7.08 -19.33
CA PRO A 560 28.04 -6.39 -20.63
C PRO A 560 27.33 -7.18 -21.76
N ARG A 561 26.89 -8.42 -21.50
CA ARG A 561 26.14 -9.27 -22.43
C ARG A 561 24.61 -9.23 -22.22
N LEU A 562 24.13 -8.42 -21.27
CA LEU A 562 22.71 -8.36 -20.96
C LEU A 562 21.90 -7.83 -22.16
N THR A 563 20.95 -8.64 -22.63
CA THR A 563 20.01 -8.31 -23.72
C THR A 563 18.56 -8.26 -23.24
N GLN A 564 18.22 -9.00 -22.18
CA GLN A 564 16.85 -9.03 -21.64
C GLN A 564 16.83 -8.60 -20.17
N LEU A 565 15.97 -7.65 -19.82
CA LEU A 565 15.84 -7.14 -18.46
C LEU A 565 14.37 -6.84 -18.11
N ASP A 566 13.89 -7.40 -17.00
CA ASP A 566 12.61 -7.02 -16.38
C ASP A 566 12.84 -6.31 -15.04
N LEU A 567 12.43 -5.04 -14.95
CA LEU A 567 12.43 -4.20 -13.74
C LEU A 567 11.01 -3.88 -13.25
N SER A 568 10.00 -4.65 -13.64
CA SER A 568 8.60 -4.35 -13.35
C SER A 568 8.34 -4.17 -11.85
N ASN A 569 7.54 -3.18 -11.46
CA ASN A 569 7.20 -2.88 -10.06
C ASN A 569 8.44 -2.62 -9.15
N CYS A 570 9.61 -2.27 -9.70
CA CYS A 570 10.79 -1.86 -8.94
C CYS A 570 10.70 -0.39 -8.49
N ARG A 571 9.81 -0.12 -7.52
CA ARG A 571 9.37 1.22 -7.02
C ARG A 571 10.46 2.21 -6.58
N LYS A 572 11.71 1.76 -6.45
CA LYS A 572 12.85 2.58 -6.04
C LYS A 572 13.76 2.99 -7.21
N ILE A 573 13.66 2.34 -8.38
CA ILE A 573 14.44 2.69 -9.57
C ILE A 573 13.85 3.97 -10.19
N SER A 574 14.72 4.84 -10.68
CA SER A 574 14.39 6.14 -11.28
C SER A 574 15.03 6.33 -12.66
N ASP A 575 14.72 7.46 -13.33
CA ASP A 575 15.39 7.86 -14.57
C ASP A 575 16.93 7.86 -14.46
N ALA A 576 17.47 8.11 -13.26
CA ALA A 576 18.91 8.08 -13.00
C ALA A 576 19.48 6.64 -12.96
N GLY A 577 18.71 5.66 -12.48
CA GLY A 577 19.08 4.25 -12.53
C GLY A 577 19.08 3.71 -13.96
N ILE A 578 18.08 4.07 -14.76
CA ILE A 578 18.05 3.72 -16.19
C ILE A 578 19.17 4.44 -16.96
N PHE A 579 19.48 5.69 -16.63
CA PHE A 579 20.66 6.37 -17.19
C PHE A 579 21.97 5.63 -16.84
N GLN A 580 22.16 5.23 -15.58
CA GLN A 580 23.34 4.48 -15.12
C GLN A 580 23.45 3.06 -15.71
N LEU A 581 22.33 2.48 -16.15
CA LEU A 581 22.31 1.21 -16.88
C LEU A 581 22.80 1.37 -18.34
N LEU A 582 22.57 2.53 -18.94
CA LEU A 582 22.69 2.75 -20.39
C LEU A 582 23.90 3.62 -20.80
N ASP A 583 24.41 4.49 -19.92
CA ASP A 583 25.58 5.33 -20.21
C ASP A 583 26.86 4.49 -20.28
N GLY A 584 27.31 4.23 -21.51
CA GLY A 584 28.52 3.48 -21.81
C GLY A 584 29.79 3.98 -21.12
N LYS A 585 29.83 5.22 -20.63
CA LYS A 585 30.97 5.80 -19.90
C LYS A 585 31.21 5.17 -18.52
N ALA A 586 30.20 4.56 -17.91
CA ALA A 586 30.31 3.88 -16.62
C ALA A 586 30.51 2.36 -16.75
N SER A 587 30.06 1.76 -17.85
CA SER A 587 30.07 0.32 -18.09
C SER A 587 31.42 -0.19 -18.63
N ARG A 588 31.72 -1.49 -18.45
CA ARG A 588 32.81 -2.17 -19.20
C ARG A 588 32.40 -2.61 -20.62
N GLY A 589 31.15 -2.34 -21.00
CA GLY A 589 30.57 -2.56 -22.32
C GLY A 589 29.08 -2.23 -22.24
N GLN A 590 28.57 -1.46 -23.21
CA GLN A 590 27.18 -1.01 -23.19
C GLN A 590 26.23 -2.21 -23.43
N PRO A 591 25.32 -2.54 -22.49
CA PRO A 591 24.40 -3.66 -22.65
C PRO A 591 23.41 -3.38 -23.79
N GLN A 592 23.40 -4.23 -24.82
CA GLN A 592 22.54 -4.08 -25.99
C GLN A 592 21.17 -4.71 -25.72
N LEU A 593 20.36 -4.00 -24.92
CA LEU A 593 19.03 -4.46 -24.50
C LEU A 593 18.06 -4.59 -25.68
N THR A 594 17.71 -5.83 -26.01
CA THR A 594 16.68 -6.18 -26.99
C THR A 594 15.29 -6.25 -26.37
N ASN A 595 15.17 -6.64 -25.10
CA ASN A 595 13.90 -6.80 -24.40
C ASN A 595 13.97 -6.07 -23.05
N LEU A 596 13.13 -5.07 -22.86
CA LEU A 596 13.12 -4.27 -21.63
C LEU A 596 11.69 -4.11 -21.10
N SER A 597 11.46 -4.55 -19.86
CA SER A 597 10.22 -4.31 -19.14
C SER A 597 10.45 -3.38 -17.95
N LEU A 598 9.69 -2.30 -17.92
CA LEU A 598 9.74 -1.22 -16.91
C LEU A 598 8.36 -1.02 -16.27
N SER A 599 7.45 -1.98 -16.43
CA SER A 599 6.03 -1.78 -16.10
C SER A 599 5.80 -1.44 -14.62
N TYR A 600 4.80 -0.61 -14.32
CA TYR A 600 4.47 -0.12 -12.97
C TYR A 600 5.57 0.71 -12.27
N CYS A 601 6.65 1.11 -12.95
CA CYS A 601 7.72 1.92 -12.36
C CYS A 601 7.38 3.42 -12.33
N LYS A 602 6.53 3.82 -11.37
CA LYS A 602 6.03 5.19 -11.11
C LYS A 602 7.05 6.35 -11.11
N LYS A 603 8.36 6.08 -11.04
CA LYS A 603 9.42 7.09 -10.93
C LYS A 603 10.16 7.35 -12.24
N LEU A 604 9.83 6.64 -13.32
CA LEU A 604 10.36 6.88 -14.65
C LEU A 604 9.52 7.94 -15.36
N SER A 605 10.16 8.78 -16.17
CA SER A 605 9.54 9.90 -16.89
C SER A 605 10.00 9.97 -18.34
N ASP A 606 9.65 11.06 -19.04
CA ASP A 606 10.13 11.38 -20.39
C ASP A 606 11.67 11.43 -20.52
N MET A 607 12.39 11.52 -19.40
CA MET A 607 13.85 11.37 -19.37
C MET A 607 14.27 9.93 -19.68
N THR A 608 13.61 8.91 -19.12
CA THR A 608 13.84 7.50 -19.50
C THR A 608 13.59 7.28 -20.99
N MET A 609 12.50 7.82 -21.56
CA MET A 609 12.23 7.71 -22.99
C MET A 609 13.30 8.40 -23.85
N SER A 610 13.80 9.55 -23.38
CA SER A 610 14.96 10.23 -23.99
C SER A 610 16.22 9.36 -23.98
N HIS A 611 16.50 8.66 -22.87
CA HIS A 611 17.67 7.79 -22.74
C HIS A 611 17.54 6.56 -23.64
N LEU A 612 16.36 5.94 -23.74
CA LEU A 612 16.11 4.80 -24.63
C LEU A 612 16.31 5.15 -26.11
N ALA A 613 15.85 6.33 -26.57
CA ALA A 613 16.13 6.82 -27.92
C ALA A 613 17.63 7.04 -28.18
N THR A 614 18.33 7.59 -27.17
CA THR A 614 19.77 7.91 -27.26
C THR A 614 20.65 6.66 -27.28
N PHE A 615 20.31 5.63 -26.49
CA PHE A 615 21.21 4.52 -26.19
C PHE A 615 20.76 3.15 -26.72
N CYS A 616 19.46 2.93 -26.95
CA CYS A 616 18.89 1.61 -27.28
C CYS A 616 18.18 1.56 -28.64
N SER A 617 18.11 2.66 -29.39
CA SER A 617 17.28 2.75 -30.61
C SER A 617 17.65 1.73 -31.69
N GLN A 618 18.90 1.28 -31.77
CA GLN A 618 19.34 0.28 -32.76
C GLN A 618 19.16 -1.18 -32.30
N SER A 619 18.99 -1.43 -31.01
CA SER A 619 18.97 -2.79 -30.42
C SER A 619 17.63 -3.20 -29.81
N LEU A 620 16.78 -2.26 -29.41
CA LEU A 620 15.52 -2.54 -28.73
C LEU A 620 14.46 -3.16 -29.67
N VAL A 621 14.05 -4.39 -29.36
CA VAL A 621 13.05 -5.19 -30.11
C VAL A 621 11.69 -5.19 -29.40
N SER A 622 11.70 -5.17 -28.07
CA SER A 622 10.50 -5.25 -27.23
C SER A 622 10.61 -4.31 -26.02
N LEU A 623 9.62 -3.42 -25.86
CA LEU A 623 9.53 -2.51 -24.72
C LEU A 623 8.16 -2.63 -24.04
N ASN A 624 8.16 -2.76 -22.71
CA ASN A 624 6.96 -2.67 -21.88
C ASN A 624 7.09 -1.53 -20.87
N ILE A 625 6.27 -0.48 -21.04
CA ILE A 625 6.14 0.65 -20.11
C ILE A 625 4.73 0.79 -19.56
N GLN A 626 3.98 -0.32 -19.47
CA GLN A 626 2.63 -0.38 -18.90
C GLN A 626 2.58 0.33 -17.54
N ARG A 627 1.61 1.24 -17.37
CA ARG A 627 1.37 2.03 -16.15
C ARG A 627 2.53 2.93 -15.70
N CYS A 628 3.40 3.35 -16.63
CA CYS A 628 4.41 4.38 -16.37
C CYS A 628 3.78 5.79 -16.52
N THR A 629 2.85 6.14 -15.62
CA THR A 629 1.96 7.32 -15.69
C THR A 629 2.64 8.70 -15.53
N ARG A 630 3.96 8.79 -15.71
CA ARG A 630 4.74 10.05 -15.82
C ARG A 630 5.46 10.18 -17.16
N ILE A 631 5.23 9.24 -18.07
CA ILE A 631 5.61 9.35 -19.48
C ILE A 631 4.44 10.03 -20.21
N THR A 632 4.76 11.01 -21.03
CA THR A 632 3.83 11.86 -21.79
C THR A 632 4.24 11.88 -23.27
N ASP A 633 3.49 12.61 -24.09
CA ASP A 633 3.84 12.85 -25.50
C ASP A 633 5.27 13.40 -25.68
N GLN A 634 5.79 14.14 -24.69
CA GLN A 634 7.14 14.71 -24.73
C GLN A 634 8.25 13.64 -24.70
N GLY A 635 8.01 12.49 -24.05
CA GLY A 635 8.93 11.36 -24.07
C GLY A 635 9.09 10.75 -25.45
N PHE A 636 8.00 10.75 -26.24
CA PHE A 636 8.01 10.32 -27.64
C PHE A 636 8.50 11.40 -28.61
N GLY A 637 8.60 12.67 -28.21
CA GLY A 637 9.13 13.75 -29.07
C GLY A 637 10.52 13.41 -29.63
N LYS A 638 11.46 12.96 -28.78
CA LYS A 638 12.79 12.49 -29.22
C LYS A 638 12.78 11.14 -29.94
N TRP A 639 11.70 10.37 -29.83
CA TRP A 639 11.53 9.17 -30.64
C TRP A 639 11.26 9.55 -32.10
N ALA A 640 10.49 10.60 -32.37
CA ALA A 640 10.25 11.09 -33.74
C ALA A 640 11.54 11.58 -34.44
N GLU A 641 12.47 12.17 -33.68
CA GLU A 641 13.81 12.58 -34.11
C GLU A 641 14.76 11.41 -34.40
N THR A 642 14.45 10.20 -33.91
CA THR A 642 15.27 8.99 -34.04
C THR A 642 14.53 7.89 -34.82
N ARG A 643 15.14 6.72 -35.01
CA ARG A 643 14.49 5.57 -35.64
C ARG A 643 14.82 4.29 -34.87
N PHE A 644 13.80 3.48 -34.67
CA PHE A 644 13.85 2.18 -34.00
C PHE A 644 13.61 1.06 -35.04
N PRO A 645 14.61 0.72 -35.87
CA PRO A 645 14.41 -0.24 -36.98
C PRO A 645 14.06 -1.66 -36.51
N SER A 646 14.40 -2.00 -35.27
CA SER A 646 14.22 -3.35 -34.71
C SER A 646 12.99 -3.48 -33.79
N LEU A 647 12.31 -2.38 -33.43
CA LEU A 647 11.23 -2.39 -32.43
C LEU A 647 9.95 -3.00 -33.00
N SER A 648 9.68 -4.24 -32.57
CA SER A 648 8.59 -5.08 -33.06
C SER A 648 7.43 -5.19 -32.06
N THR A 649 7.66 -4.95 -30.77
CA THR A 649 6.64 -5.03 -29.72
C THR A 649 6.70 -3.85 -28.76
N LEU A 650 5.56 -3.19 -28.55
CA LEU A 650 5.44 -2.08 -27.59
C LEU A 650 4.15 -2.20 -26.76
N ASN A 651 4.29 -2.17 -25.43
CA ASN A 651 3.16 -2.16 -24.49
C ASN A 651 3.07 -0.83 -23.74
N LEU A 652 2.01 -0.07 -24.04
CA LEU A 652 1.65 1.23 -23.45
C LEU A 652 0.39 1.13 -22.56
N THR A 653 0.01 -0.06 -22.10
CA THR A 653 -1.24 -0.27 -21.33
C THR A 653 -1.29 0.63 -20.09
N ASP A 654 -2.43 1.27 -19.81
CA ASP A 654 -2.65 2.16 -18.65
C ASP A 654 -1.67 3.36 -18.60
N CYS A 655 -1.20 3.83 -19.77
CA CYS A 655 -0.46 5.09 -19.93
C CYS A 655 -1.42 6.24 -20.24
N SER A 656 -2.28 6.58 -19.27
CA SER A 656 -3.41 7.51 -19.39
C SER A 656 -3.09 8.96 -19.81
N PHE A 657 -1.82 9.35 -19.82
CA PHE A 657 -1.34 10.70 -20.19
C PHE A 657 -0.75 10.79 -21.62
N LEU A 658 -0.93 9.75 -22.43
CA LEU A 658 -0.56 9.76 -23.86
C LEU A 658 -1.76 10.17 -24.72
N THR A 659 -1.55 11.12 -25.62
CA THR A 659 -2.52 11.58 -26.61
C THR A 659 -2.16 11.06 -28.01
N ASP A 660 -3.00 11.38 -29.00
CA ASP A 660 -2.76 11.10 -30.42
C ASP A 660 -1.37 11.60 -30.88
N GLN A 661 -0.82 12.64 -30.24
CA GLN A 661 0.50 13.18 -30.54
C GLN A 661 1.64 12.20 -30.20
N ALA A 662 1.53 11.43 -29.11
CA ALA A 662 2.48 10.35 -28.83
C ALA A 662 2.42 9.25 -29.89
N VAL A 663 1.22 8.93 -30.39
CA VAL A 663 1.04 7.89 -31.43
C VAL A 663 1.62 8.36 -32.76
N ALA A 664 1.41 9.63 -33.15
CA ALA A 664 2.04 10.21 -34.35
C ALA A 664 3.58 10.19 -34.28
N TYR A 665 4.16 10.49 -33.12
CA TYR A 665 5.60 10.39 -32.89
C TYR A 665 6.10 8.93 -32.91
N LEU A 666 5.40 8.02 -32.23
CA LEU A 666 5.71 6.58 -32.18
C LEU A 666 5.75 5.97 -33.59
N VAL A 667 4.70 6.19 -34.38
CA VAL A 667 4.57 5.60 -35.72
C VAL A 667 5.65 6.15 -36.66
N THR A 668 6.03 7.43 -36.49
CA THR A 668 7.18 8.03 -37.19
C THR A 668 8.51 7.35 -36.78
N ALA A 669 8.66 6.97 -35.50
CA ALA A 669 9.88 6.41 -34.94
C ALA A 669 10.10 4.92 -35.25
N ALA A 670 9.02 4.12 -35.22
CA ALA A 670 9.04 2.67 -35.25
C ALA A 670 8.07 2.09 -36.31
N PRO A 671 8.38 2.22 -37.61
CA PRO A 671 7.47 1.82 -38.69
C PRO A 671 7.26 0.30 -38.83
N HIS A 672 8.20 -0.52 -38.31
CA HIS A 672 8.17 -1.98 -38.37
C HIS A 672 7.48 -2.62 -37.13
N LEU A 673 6.67 -1.86 -36.40
CA LEU A 673 6.02 -2.33 -35.18
C LEU A 673 4.91 -3.35 -35.49
N ARG A 674 5.04 -4.57 -34.94
CA ARG A 674 4.15 -5.70 -35.23
C ARG A 674 3.10 -5.95 -34.15
N SER A 675 3.39 -5.60 -32.91
CA SER A 675 2.50 -5.76 -31.76
C SER A 675 2.46 -4.48 -30.93
N LEU A 676 1.25 -3.92 -30.74
CA LEU A 676 1.02 -2.70 -29.98
C LEU A 676 -0.15 -2.88 -29.00
N SER A 677 0.08 -2.60 -27.72
CA SER A 677 -1.02 -2.38 -26.76
C SER A 677 -1.13 -0.90 -26.39
N LEU A 678 -2.33 -0.36 -26.59
CA LEU A 678 -2.80 0.96 -26.14
C LEU A 678 -3.86 0.83 -25.04
N SER A 679 -4.12 -0.38 -24.53
CA SER A 679 -5.23 -0.68 -23.61
C SER A 679 -5.32 0.31 -22.43
N PHE A 680 -6.52 0.78 -22.10
CA PHE A 680 -6.79 1.84 -21.09
C PHE A 680 -6.16 3.23 -21.36
N CYS A 681 -5.61 3.52 -22.53
CA CYS A 681 -5.19 4.89 -22.89
C CYS A 681 -6.41 5.78 -23.22
N CYS A 682 -7.09 6.26 -22.19
CA CYS A 682 -8.36 6.97 -22.29
C CYS A 682 -8.30 8.36 -22.95
N ALA A 683 -7.11 8.93 -23.13
CA ALA A 683 -6.91 10.26 -23.75
C ALA A 683 -6.70 10.21 -25.28
N LEU A 684 -6.75 9.02 -25.89
CA LEU A 684 -6.65 8.82 -27.33
C LEU A 684 -8.01 9.03 -28.04
N SER A 685 -7.98 9.55 -29.26
CA SER A 685 -9.13 9.72 -30.15
C SER A 685 -9.05 8.83 -31.39
N ASP A 686 -10.09 8.87 -32.25
CA ASP A 686 -10.13 8.12 -33.51
C ASP A 686 -8.89 8.39 -34.37
N SER A 687 -8.32 9.60 -34.31
CA SER A 687 -7.12 9.99 -35.05
C SER A 687 -5.83 9.28 -34.58
N ALA A 688 -5.76 8.76 -33.36
CA ALA A 688 -4.66 7.87 -32.95
C ALA A 688 -4.69 6.56 -33.74
N ILE A 689 -5.88 5.94 -33.85
CA ILE A 689 -6.07 4.68 -34.59
C ILE A 689 -5.90 4.91 -36.10
N GLU A 690 -6.30 6.06 -36.62
CA GLU A 690 -6.01 6.45 -38.00
C GLU A 690 -4.51 6.72 -38.23
N GLY A 691 -3.75 7.14 -37.21
CA GLY A 691 -2.28 7.21 -37.30
C GLY A 691 -1.62 5.84 -37.51
N LEU A 692 -2.15 4.79 -36.88
CA LEU A 692 -1.64 3.41 -36.99
C LEU A 692 -1.76 2.82 -38.41
N ILE A 693 -2.54 3.42 -39.31
CA ILE A 693 -2.70 3.03 -40.72
C ILE A 693 -1.34 2.94 -41.45
N THR A 694 -0.35 3.72 -41.03
CA THR A 694 0.97 3.73 -41.66
C THR A 694 1.93 2.65 -41.13
N LEU A 695 1.53 1.85 -40.12
CA LEU A 695 2.26 0.66 -39.68
C LEU A 695 1.88 -0.56 -40.53
N SER A 696 2.55 -0.74 -41.66
CA SER A 696 2.23 -1.81 -42.63
C SER A 696 2.50 -3.24 -42.15
N GLU A 697 3.22 -3.41 -41.04
CA GLU A 697 3.53 -4.73 -40.43
C GLU A 697 2.73 -5.01 -39.14
N LEU A 698 1.75 -4.16 -38.77
CA LEU A 698 0.99 -4.32 -37.53
C LEU A 698 0.07 -5.56 -37.59
N GLN A 699 0.45 -6.62 -36.87
CA GLN A 699 -0.28 -7.89 -36.81
C GLN A 699 -1.16 -8.01 -35.55
N ASP A 700 -0.73 -7.46 -34.41
CA ASP A 700 -1.47 -7.55 -33.14
C ASP A 700 -1.74 -6.15 -32.56
N LEU A 701 -3.02 -5.82 -32.35
CA LEU A 701 -3.44 -4.54 -31.74
C LEU A 701 -4.39 -4.78 -30.56
N ASP A 702 -4.00 -4.29 -29.38
CA ASP A 702 -4.89 -4.17 -28.23
C ASP A 702 -5.26 -2.71 -27.98
N ALA A 703 -6.54 -2.38 -28.20
CA ALA A 703 -7.13 -1.08 -27.93
C ALA A 703 -8.32 -1.21 -26.96
N SER A 704 -8.27 -2.22 -26.07
CA SER A 704 -9.34 -2.47 -25.10
C SER A 704 -9.49 -1.32 -24.09
N PHE A 705 -10.74 -0.99 -23.77
CA PHE A 705 -11.15 0.14 -22.92
C PHE A 705 -10.72 1.53 -23.43
N CYS A 706 -10.19 1.66 -24.65
CA CYS A 706 -9.86 2.94 -25.28
C CYS A 706 -11.11 3.62 -25.85
N GLY A 707 -12.07 3.91 -24.97
CA GLY A 707 -13.46 4.23 -25.35
C GLY A 707 -13.65 5.45 -26.25
N ALA A 708 -12.70 6.40 -26.24
CA ALA A 708 -12.71 7.57 -27.12
C ALA A 708 -11.96 7.36 -28.45
N ALA A 709 -11.13 6.32 -28.59
CA ALA A 709 -10.30 6.07 -29.78
C ALA A 709 -10.87 5.01 -30.74
N VAL A 710 -11.71 4.13 -30.23
CA VAL A 710 -12.18 2.94 -30.95
C VAL A 710 -13.64 3.12 -31.36
N SER A 711 -13.85 3.46 -32.63
CA SER A 711 -15.17 3.65 -33.23
C SER A 711 -15.37 2.76 -34.45
N ASP A 712 -16.63 2.63 -34.90
CA ASP A 712 -16.96 1.96 -36.16
C ASP A 712 -16.19 2.53 -37.37
N VAL A 713 -15.85 3.83 -37.32
CA VAL A 713 -15.10 4.51 -38.38
C VAL A 713 -13.61 4.22 -38.28
N SER A 714 -13.00 4.43 -37.10
CA SER A 714 -11.53 4.27 -36.96
C SER A 714 -11.08 2.84 -37.21
N ILE A 715 -11.85 1.83 -36.74
CA ILE A 715 -11.58 0.42 -37.05
C ILE A 715 -11.83 0.11 -38.54
N ARG A 716 -12.85 0.70 -39.19
CA ARG A 716 -13.04 0.47 -40.64
C ARG A 716 -11.96 1.14 -41.48
N SER A 717 -11.41 2.29 -41.08
CA SER A 717 -10.27 2.93 -41.72
C SER A 717 -9.02 2.03 -41.62
N LEU A 718 -8.69 1.56 -40.41
CA LEU A 718 -7.57 0.65 -40.13
C LEU A 718 -7.65 -0.68 -40.91
N LEU A 719 -8.84 -1.27 -41.04
CA LEU A 719 -9.03 -2.52 -41.79
C LEU A 719 -9.01 -2.33 -43.31
N LYS A 720 -9.27 -1.12 -43.82
CA LYS A 720 -9.18 -0.80 -45.26
C LYS A 720 -7.75 -0.61 -45.75
N SER A 721 -6.84 -0.13 -44.90
CA SER A 721 -5.45 0.18 -45.27
C SER A 721 -4.54 -1.03 -45.31
N ASN A 722 -4.74 -1.99 -44.40
CA ASN A 722 -3.79 -3.08 -44.13
C ASN A 722 -3.98 -4.24 -45.12
N VAL A 723 -3.84 -3.93 -46.42
CA VAL A 723 -4.14 -4.82 -47.55
C VAL A 723 -3.05 -5.89 -47.79
N LEU A 724 -1.83 -5.69 -47.26
CA LEU A 724 -0.67 -6.54 -47.55
C LEU A 724 -0.32 -7.51 -46.40
N GLU A 725 -0.08 -7.01 -45.19
CA GLU A 725 -0.14 -7.84 -43.97
C GLU A 725 -1.37 -7.43 -43.15
N GLN A 726 -2.33 -8.35 -43.04
CA GLN A 726 -3.56 -8.11 -42.27
C GLN A 726 -3.31 -8.28 -40.77
N ILE A 727 -3.95 -7.43 -39.96
CA ILE A 727 -4.09 -7.62 -38.51
C ILE A 727 -4.65 -9.02 -38.26
N ARG A 728 -4.03 -9.75 -37.34
CA ARG A 728 -4.34 -11.13 -36.95
C ARG A 728 -5.02 -11.19 -35.60
N CYS A 729 -4.58 -10.39 -34.63
CA CYS A 729 -5.23 -10.28 -33.32
C CYS A 729 -5.71 -8.86 -33.09
N LEU A 730 -7.01 -8.71 -32.80
CA LEU A 730 -7.62 -7.41 -32.51
C LEU A 730 -8.41 -7.51 -31.20
N ASN A 731 -7.97 -6.77 -30.17
CA ASN A 731 -8.70 -6.66 -28.90
C ASN A 731 -9.36 -5.29 -28.77
N LEU A 732 -10.69 -5.28 -28.81
CA LEU A 732 -11.56 -4.10 -28.67
C LEU A 732 -12.43 -4.20 -27.40
N ARG A 733 -12.08 -5.07 -26.44
CA ARG A 733 -12.88 -5.33 -25.22
C ARG A 733 -13.25 -4.03 -24.51
N GLY A 734 -14.51 -3.91 -24.10
CA GLY A 734 -15.01 -2.76 -23.33
C GLY A 734 -15.13 -1.46 -24.11
N CYS A 735 -14.89 -1.44 -25.42
CA CYS A 735 -15.05 -0.23 -26.22
C CYS A 735 -16.54 0.12 -26.42
N VAL A 736 -16.90 1.37 -26.11
CA VAL A 736 -18.29 1.85 -26.05
C VAL A 736 -18.81 2.41 -27.37
N ARG A 737 -17.92 2.88 -28.27
CA ARG A 737 -18.26 3.51 -29.54
C ARG A 737 -18.28 2.56 -30.75
N ILE A 738 -18.27 1.24 -30.51
CA ILE A 738 -18.40 0.22 -31.57
C ILE A 738 -19.77 -0.47 -31.54
N THR A 739 -20.30 -0.75 -32.72
CA THR A 739 -21.62 -1.33 -32.94
C THR A 739 -21.57 -2.54 -33.88
N ASP A 740 -22.74 -3.10 -34.20
CA ASP A 740 -22.94 -4.09 -35.27
C ASP A 740 -22.35 -3.64 -36.63
N MET A 741 -22.10 -2.34 -36.87
CA MET A 741 -21.47 -1.83 -38.08
C MET A 741 -19.95 -2.03 -38.12
N CYS A 742 -19.25 -1.97 -36.98
CA CYS A 742 -17.87 -2.46 -36.87
C CYS A 742 -17.81 -3.95 -37.19
N ILE A 743 -18.75 -4.75 -36.66
CA ILE A 743 -18.79 -6.20 -36.91
C ILE A 743 -18.97 -6.55 -38.38
N LYS A 744 -19.88 -5.87 -39.10
CA LYS A 744 -20.00 -6.02 -40.56
C LYS A 744 -18.69 -5.66 -41.27
N SER A 745 -18.07 -4.55 -40.87
CA SER A 745 -16.80 -4.09 -41.45
C SER A 745 -15.63 -5.07 -41.21
N ILE A 746 -15.60 -5.74 -40.06
CA ILE A 746 -14.65 -6.83 -39.77
C ILE A 746 -14.89 -8.02 -40.70
N LEU A 747 -16.13 -8.48 -40.82
CA LEU A 747 -16.50 -9.62 -41.67
C LEU A 747 -16.33 -9.35 -43.17
N GLU A 748 -16.44 -8.09 -43.61
CA GLU A 748 -16.18 -7.65 -44.99
C GLU A 748 -14.69 -7.59 -45.35
N LEU A 749 -13.80 -7.22 -44.41
CA LEU A 749 -12.45 -6.75 -44.72
C LEU A 749 -11.31 -7.59 -44.11
N ALA A 750 -11.52 -8.29 -43.00
CA ALA A 750 -10.45 -8.80 -42.15
C ALA A 750 -10.42 -10.34 -42.03
N LYS A 751 -9.21 -10.93 -42.06
CA LYS A 751 -8.97 -12.34 -41.71
C LYS A 751 -8.29 -12.44 -40.34
N LEU A 752 -9.04 -12.15 -39.29
CA LEU A 752 -8.56 -12.20 -37.92
C LEU A 752 -8.41 -13.66 -37.44
N ASN A 753 -7.25 -14.00 -36.87
CA ASN A 753 -7.10 -15.21 -36.06
C ASN A 753 -7.83 -15.07 -34.72
N THR A 754 -7.74 -13.89 -34.10
CA THR A 754 -8.26 -13.62 -32.76
C THR A 754 -9.01 -12.29 -32.74
N LEU A 755 -10.25 -12.30 -32.22
CA LEU A 755 -11.04 -11.09 -31.98
C LEU A 755 -11.59 -11.11 -30.55
N ASN A 756 -11.39 -10.03 -29.81
CA ASN A 756 -12.02 -9.84 -28.51
C ASN A 756 -12.92 -8.59 -28.53
N ILE A 757 -14.22 -8.82 -28.38
CA ILE A 757 -15.32 -7.83 -28.32
C ILE A 757 -16.20 -8.04 -27.08
N SER A 758 -15.63 -8.70 -26.06
CA SER A 758 -16.31 -8.87 -24.76
C SER A 758 -16.53 -7.51 -24.08
N GLN A 759 -17.61 -7.41 -23.28
CA GLN A 759 -17.99 -6.20 -22.54
C GLN A 759 -18.26 -4.94 -23.38
N CYS A 760 -18.31 -5.02 -24.72
CA CYS A 760 -18.70 -3.92 -25.59
C CYS A 760 -20.24 -3.82 -25.68
N PRO A 761 -20.88 -2.73 -25.20
CA PRO A 761 -22.34 -2.68 -25.05
C PRO A 761 -23.11 -2.41 -26.36
N GLY A 762 -22.47 -1.81 -27.36
CA GLY A 762 -23.11 -1.48 -28.64
C GLY A 762 -23.28 -2.65 -29.61
N ILE A 763 -22.80 -3.86 -29.27
CA ILE A 763 -22.81 -5.03 -30.15
C ILE A 763 -23.91 -6.01 -29.71
N SER A 764 -24.87 -6.24 -30.61
CA SER A 764 -26.03 -7.10 -30.37
C SER A 764 -25.68 -8.59 -30.26
N LEU A 765 -26.55 -9.35 -29.59
CA LEU A 765 -26.44 -10.81 -29.54
C LEU A 765 -26.47 -11.44 -30.94
N ASN A 766 -27.25 -10.86 -31.86
CA ASN A 766 -27.32 -11.30 -33.25
C ASN A 766 -25.97 -11.08 -33.97
N ALA A 767 -25.35 -9.91 -33.85
CA ALA A 767 -24.01 -9.68 -34.40
C ALA A 767 -22.96 -10.66 -33.84
N LYS A 768 -22.99 -10.95 -32.54
CA LYS A 768 -22.11 -11.96 -31.91
C LYS A 768 -22.37 -13.38 -32.43
N GLN A 769 -23.62 -13.73 -32.74
CA GLN A 769 -23.98 -15.01 -33.37
C GLN A 769 -23.49 -15.07 -34.82
N ASN A 770 -23.62 -13.99 -35.59
CA ASN A 770 -23.18 -13.93 -36.99
C ASN A 770 -21.66 -14.15 -37.16
N ILE A 771 -20.83 -13.60 -36.26
CA ILE A 771 -19.38 -13.87 -36.28
C ILE A 771 -19.09 -15.34 -35.94
N LYS A 772 -19.80 -15.91 -34.95
CA LYS A 772 -19.65 -17.34 -34.58
C LYS A 772 -20.08 -18.26 -35.73
N ALA A 773 -21.11 -17.87 -36.49
CA ALA A 773 -21.62 -18.62 -37.64
C ALA A 773 -20.75 -18.49 -38.89
N SER A 774 -20.02 -17.39 -39.08
CA SER A 774 -19.17 -17.19 -40.27
C SER A 774 -17.90 -18.07 -40.27
N GLY A 775 -17.50 -18.59 -39.11
CA GLY A 775 -16.29 -19.42 -38.95
C GLY A 775 -14.98 -18.70 -39.29
N SER A 776 -15.03 -17.38 -39.54
CA SER A 776 -13.93 -16.62 -40.14
C SER A 776 -12.86 -16.18 -39.13
N ILE A 777 -13.08 -16.46 -37.85
CA ILE A 777 -12.19 -16.09 -36.73
C ILE A 777 -11.99 -17.32 -35.86
N ILE A 778 -10.73 -17.69 -35.62
CA ILE A 778 -10.36 -18.92 -34.91
C ILE A 778 -10.66 -18.79 -33.41
N ASN A 779 -10.30 -17.66 -32.80
CA ASN A 779 -10.45 -17.38 -31.37
C ASN A 779 -11.33 -16.14 -31.17
N LEU A 780 -12.65 -16.32 -31.02
CA LEU A 780 -13.58 -15.23 -30.71
C LEU A 780 -13.93 -15.18 -29.23
N VAL A 781 -13.68 -14.03 -28.59
CA VAL A 781 -14.09 -13.71 -27.21
C VAL A 781 -15.15 -12.61 -27.26
N ALA A 782 -16.42 -12.94 -27.02
CA ALA A 782 -17.57 -12.07 -27.31
C ALA A 782 -18.75 -12.26 -26.36
#